data_AF-A0A3S5EVC4-F1
#
_entry.id   AF-A0A3S5EVC4-F1
#
_cell.length_a   1.000
_cell.length_b   1.000
_cell.length_c   1.000
_cell.angle_alpha   90.00
_cell.angle_beta   90.00
_cell.angle_gamma   90.00
#
_symmetry.space_group_name_H-M   'P 1'
#
loop_
_entity.id
_entity.type
_entity.pdbx_description
1 polymer ?
#
loop_
_entity_poly.entity_id
_entity_poly.type
_entity_poly.pdbx_seq_one_letter_code
_entity_poly.pdbx_strand_id
1 'polypeptide(L)'
;MSGQMSGVVVSVESARQGVIATSWSGKLLSVWNAADVDRDGCDLTPDDGVTRYHATGEVAEGLTDDDPDVVTMADTAPADWPAGGTDDDGQPIPTDTRLDLWPEVLDVVAQVDTGDDDLLPVAVPHALRPLLSEGLRDEGGGEQVICEARGTGWVIVDVIGRRGEIGLDGLGDDVTGAIDDASQVGADARTAADAAQQVADQAQSAASTAQSAASAAQSRADAAKQAADAAAATAGTSSQQAQDAAAAASTAQQIANAAKANAATAQSAADAAQQSADGAASAAASAQSSANANASDLASFTTTVNAKFTDVQSQIDGSIATWFYPVPPTNTNTPASSWTTTDIQNNHLGDLYYDTNSGYCYRWQIASQAYSWQRITDVDVTKALADAAKAQDTADGKRRVFTATPVPPYDVGDLWAGGPSGELMRCKVAKTSAQSYAAGDWEKASKYTDDTAADQAKAAADAAQSAADAAAAKAGTAQASADGKNVVKHSTAPATGSSGTPGDMWFQHQTDPSNAGSLAMPVLAWWMWSGTAWISQQLTGAVLTALDAGTITVGALSGINIFSPGAGLLPRTQIVGSTISVIRAGAEGEEVTTVQLGGADDDQLMISDTDGSPLGGIDPEGNVLAQDLSVNGDLTVGGVALPDMLSPLPQGIIARQKLGSTSALNSIYVGGTELGLLELSADLHAGREYEFFVGGNVKTSAAGIVSLRVRATTAALGSTPAAPAITSPGLLTAVIPCQSGNQEITWSKILPVQASDVSARILLTAQTSSASMSLRFNTSDTLTSDIMITDRGSYGSWGDGAVSNGGGTPFSGTSTNPSSTNPTRTYTKSWKVAATRTWRNGSVVSGKLMQGYYSPGQRYGLWLWDGSIAATVGSNANIQSCILTVKNVDFPTTPGRNGILRIGHYDSTALPGSPQTSGGSAVSVSMKAGRTAKIGLPGGWWVGIATGAIRGITIGEVGSGAANKPTYGHFEPSATITMTYTK
;
A
#
# COMPACT_ATOMS: atom_id res chain seq x y z
N MET A 1 -73.63 -34.20 21.14
CA MET A 1 -74.79 -35.12 21.28
C MET A 1 -74.48 -36.41 20.51
N SER A 2 -75.23 -37.51 20.67
CA SER A 2 -75.04 -38.71 19.82
C SER A 2 -76.38 -39.33 19.43
N GLY A 3 -76.73 -39.24 18.16
CA GLY A 3 -77.98 -39.73 17.60
C GLY A 3 -78.05 -39.44 16.11
N GLN A 4 -78.91 -40.17 15.43
CA GLN A 4 -79.28 -39.96 14.02
C GLN A 4 -80.79 -39.75 13.99
N MET A 5 -81.25 -38.78 13.19
CA MET A 5 -82.67 -38.45 13.05
C MET A 5 -83.05 -38.31 11.57
N SER A 6 -84.32 -38.46 11.25
CA SER A 6 -84.89 -38.17 9.93
C SER A 6 -85.86 -37.00 10.03
N GLY A 7 -85.81 -36.07 9.08
CA GLY A 7 -86.73 -34.93 9.02
C GLY A 7 -86.98 -34.45 7.60
N VAL A 8 -87.76 -33.39 7.47
CA VAL A 8 -88.11 -32.75 6.20
C VAL A 8 -87.57 -31.33 6.18
N VAL A 9 -86.89 -30.95 5.09
CA VAL A 9 -86.34 -29.59 4.93
C VAL A 9 -87.46 -28.57 4.70
N VAL A 10 -87.47 -27.47 5.46
CA VAL A 10 -88.49 -26.40 5.43
C VAL A 10 -87.93 -25.10 4.85
N SER A 11 -86.69 -24.75 5.15
CA SER A 11 -85.95 -23.71 4.40
C SER A 11 -84.47 -24.09 4.30
N VAL A 12 -83.78 -23.53 3.31
CA VAL A 12 -82.31 -23.60 3.19
C VAL A 12 -81.79 -22.19 2.98
N GLU A 13 -80.94 -21.73 3.88
CA GLU A 13 -80.48 -20.34 3.95
C GLU A 13 -78.95 -20.30 4.16
N SER A 14 -78.25 -19.44 3.42
CA SER A 14 -76.85 -19.12 3.70
C SER A 14 -76.77 -18.11 4.84
N ALA A 15 -76.17 -18.50 5.97
CA ALA A 15 -75.92 -17.62 7.10
C ALA A 15 -74.44 -17.20 7.12
N ARG A 16 -74.19 -15.90 7.31
CA ARG A 16 -72.84 -15.34 7.50
C ARG A 16 -72.54 -15.26 8.98
N GLN A 17 -71.48 -15.93 9.45
CA GLN A 17 -70.99 -15.80 10.82
C GLN A 17 -69.47 -15.65 10.84
N GLY A 18 -68.99 -14.57 11.44
CA GLY A 18 -67.59 -14.27 11.69
C GLY A 18 -67.48 -13.14 12.72
N VAL A 19 -66.37 -13.08 13.45
CA VAL A 19 -66.14 -12.06 14.49
C VAL A 19 -64.74 -11.47 14.40
N ILE A 20 -64.64 -10.17 14.64
CA ILE A 20 -63.39 -9.41 14.69
C ILE A 20 -63.15 -9.01 16.14
N ALA A 21 -62.06 -9.48 16.75
CA ALA A 21 -61.65 -9.04 18.07
C ALA A 21 -61.16 -7.58 18.01
N THR A 22 -61.77 -6.68 18.78
CA THR A 22 -61.44 -5.24 18.78
C THR A 22 -60.73 -4.77 20.04
N SER A 23 -60.83 -5.48 21.16
CA SER A 23 -59.99 -5.27 22.34
C SER A 23 -59.94 -6.51 23.23
N TRP A 24 -58.80 -6.74 23.91
CA TRP A 24 -58.66 -7.82 24.88
C TRP A 24 -58.00 -7.33 26.16
N SER A 25 -58.69 -7.50 27.28
CA SER A 25 -58.27 -7.05 28.62
C SER A 25 -57.62 -8.15 29.47
N GLY A 26 -57.22 -9.27 28.85
CA GLY A 26 -56.82 -10.50 29.53
C GLY A 26 -57.99 -11.30 30.14
N LYS A 27 -59.19 -10.71 30.32
CA LYS A 27 -60.38 -11.40 30.87
C LYS A 27 -61.67 -11.20 30.07
N LEU A 28 -61.81 -10.10 29.35
CA LEU A 28 -62.90 -9.85 28.42
C LEU A 28 -62.33 -9.55 27.03
N LEU A 29 -62.89 -10.22 26.03
CA LEU A 29 -62.66 -9.99 24.60
C LEU A 29 -63.87 -9.23 24.06
N SER A 30 -63.66 -8.00 23.57
CA SER A 30 -64.68 -7.27 22.83
C SER A 30 -64.62 -7.71 21.38
N VAL A 31 -65.77 -8.05 20.80
CA VAL A 31 -65.87 -8.51 19.41
C VAL A 31 -66.87 -7.66 18.63
N TRP A 32 -66.56 -7.44 17.36
CA TRP A 32 -67.42 -6.85 16.35
C TRP A 32 -67.86 -7.94 15.37
N ASN A 33 -69.02 -7.78 14.75
CA ASN A 33 -69.51 -8.73 13.75
C ASN A 33 -68.76 -8.52 12.43
N ALA A 34 -68.17 -9.58 11.87
CA ALA A 34 -67.42 -9.48 10.61
C ALA A 34 -68.34 -9.19 9.40
N ALA A 35 -69.63 -9.56 9.49
CA ALA A 35 -70.60 -9.35 8.42
C ALA A 35 -70.96 -7.87 8.15
N ASP A 36 -70.52 -6.94 9.02
CA ASP A 36 -70.76 -5.50 8.89
C ASP A 36 -69.57 -4.74 8.24
N VAL A 37 -68.56 -5.46 7.70
CA VAL A 37 -67.37 -4.91 7.04
C VAL A 37 -67.54 -4.91 5.51
N ASP A 38 -67.16 -3.79 4.86
CA ASP A 38 -67.23 -3.67 3.40
C ASP A 38 -66.06 -4.40 2.70
N ARG A 39 -66.36 -5.13 1.61
CA ARG A 39 -65.43 -6.03 0.91
C ARG A 39 -64.39 -5.26 0.06
N ASP A 40 -64.68 -4.01 -0.29
CA ASP A 40 -63.76 -3.11 -1.01
C ASP A 40 -62.80 -2.33 -0.06
N GLY A 41 -62.88 -2.61 1.25
CA GLY A 41 -62.06 -1.99 2.30
C GLY A 41 -62.76 -0.82 3.01
N CYS A 42 -62.65 -0.77 4.34
CA CYS A 42 -63.22 0.31 5.16
C CYS A 42 -62.34 0.66 6.38
N ASP A 43 -62.51 1.87 6.90
CA ASP A 43 -61.86 2.33 8.13
C ASP A 43 -62.67 1.86 9.35
N LEU A 44 -62.14 0.86 10.08
CA LEU A 44 -62.76 0.40 11.32
C LEU A 44 -62.47 1.39 12.45
N THR A 45 -63.51 1.86 13.13
CA THR A 45 -63.42 2.81 14.26
C THR A 45 -64.25 2.33 15.47
N PRO A 46 -63.74 1.38 16.27
CA PRO A 46 -64.49 0.78 17.38
C PRO A 46 -64.90 1.77 18.49
N ASP A 47 -64.15 2.87 18.63
CA ASP A 47 -64.25 3.84 19.73
C ASP A 47 -64.86 5.20 19.30
N ASP A 48 -65.92 5.20 18.48
CA ASP A 48 -66.58 6.42 17.94
C ASP A 48 -65.59 7.42 17.29
N GLY A 49 -64.56 6.91 16.61
CA GLY A 49 -63.61 7.68 15.82
C GLY A 49 -62.28 8.07 16.50
N VAL A 50 -61.96 7.55 17.69
CA VAL A 50 -60.67 7.79 18.36
C VAL A 50 -59.53 6.95 17.77
N THR A 51 -59.79 5.67 17.49
CA THR A 51 -58.80 4.72 16.94
C THR A 51 -59.23 4.31 15.53
N ARG A 52 -58.33 4.35 14.54
CA ARG A 52 -58.55 3.81 13.18
C ARG A 52 -57.65 2.62 12.94
N TYR A 53 -58.22 1.57 12.36
CA TYR A 53 -57.47 0.47 11.77
C TYR A 53 -57.73 0.44 10.27
N HIS A 54 -56.68 0.48 9.45
CA HIS A 54 -56.81 0.40 7.99
C HIS A 54 -56.67 -1.05 7.50
N ALA A 55 -57.78 -1.61 7.00
CA ALA A 55 -57.76 -2.85 6.23
C ALA A 55 -57.22 -2.57 4.82
N THR A 56 -56.14 -3.25 4.41
CA THR A 56 -55.49 -3.00 3.11
C THR A 56 -55.47 -4.26 2.25
N GLY A 57 -56.54 -4.46 1.47
CA GLY A 57 -56.57 -5.46 0.39
C GLY A 57 -57.89 -6.23 0.27
N GLU A 58 -58.08 -6.86 -0.88
CA GLU A 58 -59.20 -7.77 -1.15
C GLU A 58 -59.13 -9.03 -0.28
N VAL A 59 -60.29 -9.56 0.12
CA VAL A 59 -60.41 -10.83 0.86
C VAL A 59 -59.90 -11.99 0.00
N ALA A 60 -58.98 -12.80 0.54
CA ALA A 60 -58.50 -14.01 -0.11
C ALA A 60 -59.30 -15.24 0.38
N GLU A 61 -60.05 -15.87 -0.54
CA GLU A 61 -60.91 -17.02 -0.24
C GLU A 61 -60.11 -18.34 -0.11
N GLY A 62 -60.45 -19.16 0.88
CA GLY A 62 -59.83 -20.47 1.16
C GLY A 62 -60.11 -21.52 0.07
N LEU A 63 -59.25 -22.52 -0.06
CA LEU A 63 -59.37 -23.56 -1.10
C LEU A 63 -60.28 -24.74 -0.70
N THR A 64 -60.56 -24.90 0.60
CA THR A 64 -61.40 -25.99 1.14
C THR A 64 -62.23 -25.50 2.32
N ASP A 65 -63.28 -26.24 2.69
CA ASP A 65 -64.16 -25.91 3.84
C ASP A 65 -63.39 -25.88 5.20
N ASP A 66 -62.15 -26.39 5.26
CA ASP A 66 -61.26 -26.36 6.44
C ASP A 66 -60.17 -25.24 6.36
N ASP A 67 -60.05 -24.52 5.23
CA ASP A 67 -59.11 -23.40 5.05
C ASP A 67 -59.79 -22.05 5.34
N PRO A 68 -59.25 -21.20 6.24
CA PRO A 68 -59.88 -19.92 6.57
C PRO A 68 -59.68 -18.85 5.47
N ASP A 69 -60.72 -18.08 5.17
CA ASP A 69 -60.64 -16.84 4.41
C ASP A 69 -59.78 -15.80 5.15
N VAL A 70 -58.90 -15.08 4.42
CA VAL A 70 -57.90 -14.18 5.02
C VAL A 70 -58.09 -12.73 4.55
N VAL A 71 -58.15 -11.82 5.53
CA VAL A 71 -58.07 -10.36 5.33
C VAL A 71 -56.80 -9.83 6.00
N THR A 72 -56.00 -9.05 5.29
CA THR A 72 -54.72 -8.53 5.81
C THR A 72 -54.89 -7.08 6.29
N MET A 73 -54.62 -6.83 7.57
CA MET A 73 -54.58 -5.49 8.17
C MET A 73 -53.17 -4.89 8.08
N ALA A 74 -53.05 -3.58 7.86
CA ALA A 74 -51.75 -2.91 7.76
C ALA A 74 -51.11 -2.56 9.12
N ASP A 75 -51.92 -2.43 10.17
CA ASP A 75 -51.52 -1.91 11.47
C ASP A 75 -51.08 -3.01 12.46
N THR A 76 -50.08 -2.70 13.28
CA THR A 76 -49.60 -3.59 14.37
C THR A 76 -50.56 -3.53 15.58
N ALA A 77 -50.61 -4.59 16.39
CA ALA A 77 -51.55 -4.68 17.51
C ALA A 77 -51.41 -3.53 18.54
N PRO A 78 -52.49 -3.13 19.23
CA PRO A 78 -52.48 -2.03 20.20
C PRO A 78 -51.47 -2.20 21.33
N ALA A 79 -50.84 -1.10 21.75
CA ALA A 79 -49.73 -1.10 22.71
C ALA A 79 -50.12 -1.49 24.16
N ASP A 80 -51.41 -1.70 24.43
CA ASP A 80 -51.97 -2.16 25.69
C ASP A 80 -52.29 -3.67 25.71
N TRP A 81 -52.05 -4.40 24.62
CA TRP A 81 -52.17 -5.87 24.59
C TRP A 81 -50.99 -6.54 25.34
N PRO A 82 -51.23 -7.62 26.12
CA PRO A 82 -50.22 -8.25 26.97
C PRO A 82 -49.26 -9.19 26.21
N ALA A 83 -48.58 -8.69 25.17
CA ALA A 83 -47.63 -9.47 24.38
C ALA A 83 -46.34 -9.81 25.16
N GLY A 84 -45.83 -11.03 25.00
CA GLY A 84 -44.58 -11.48 25.63
C GLY A 84 -44.65 -11.77 27.13
N GLY A 85 -45.85 -11.78 27.72
CA GLY A 85 -46.09 -12.20 29.11
C GLY A 85 -46.37 -13.71 29.26
N THR A 86 -46.91 -14.09 30.42
CA THR A 86 -47.55 -15.39 30.65
C THR A 86 -48.98 -15.16 31.15
N ASP A 87 -49.92 -16.02 30.75
CA ASP A 87 -51.30 -15.97 31.24
C ASP A 87 -51.45 -16.50 32.68
N ASP A 88 -52.68 -16.41 33.24
CA ASP A 88 -53.01 -16.86 34.60
C ASP A 88 -52.84 -18.39 34.78
N ASP A 89 -52.73 -19.18 33.68
CA ASP A 89 -52.44 -20.62 33.66
C ASP A 89 -50.95 -20.94 33.40
N GLY A 90 -50.10 -19.92 33.26
CA GLY A 90 -48.65 -20.02 33.12
C GLY A 90 -48.15 -20.33 31.70
N GLN A 91 -48.97 -20.21 30.66
CA GLN A 91 -48.54 -20.36 29.27
C GLN A 91 -47.94 -19.06 28.73
N PRO A 92 -46.87 -19.12 27.92
CA PRO A 92 -46.25 -17.93 27.32
C PRO A 92 -47.14 -17.34 26.21
N ILE A 93 -47.45 -16.06 26.31
CA ILE A 93 -48.20 -15.30 25.31
C ILE A 93 -47.24 -14.91 24.17
N PRO A 94 -47.48 -15.31 22.91
CA PRO A 94 -46.58 -15.02 21.79
C PRO A 94 -46.33 -13.52 21.60
N THR A 95 -45.09 -13.16 21.27
CA THR A 95 -44.70 -11.75 21.02
C THR A 95 -45.33 -11.18 19.76
N ASP A 96 -45.66 -12.03 18.77
CA ASP A 96 -46.46 -11.67 17.59
C ASP A 96 -47.97 -11.88 17.85
N THR A 97 -48.52 -11.15 18.83
CA THR A 97 -49.98 -11.12 19.00
C THR A 97 -50.57 -10.23 17.91
N ARG A 98 -51.34 -10.79 16.98
CA ARG A 98 -51.95 -10.09 15.84
C ARG A 98 -53.47 -10.19 15.86
N LEU A 99 -54.14 -9.32 15.10
CA LEU A 99 -55.59 -9.32 14.96
C LEU A 99 -56.01 -10.39 13.94
N ASP A 100 -56.06 -11.65 14.37
CA ASP A 100 -56.53 -12.76 13.51
C ASP A 100 -58.05 -12.64 13.27
N LEU A 101 -58.45 -12.47 12.01
CA LEU A 101 -59.85 -12.61 11.60
C LEU A 101 -60.23 -14.10 11.72
N TRP A 102 -61.35 -14.39 12.39
CA TRP A 102 -61.95 -15.71 12.31
C TRP A 102 -62.85 -15.75 11.06
N PRO A 103 -62.75 -16.79 10.21
CA PRO A 103 -63.31 -16.78 8.87
C PRO A 103 -64.83 -16.58 8.87
N GLU A 104 -65.34 -15.89 7.85
CA GLU A 104 -66.76 -15.83 7.55
C GLU A 104 -67.18 -17.20 7.02
N VAL A 105 -67.61 -18.11 7.91
CA VAL A 105 -68.10 -19.42 7.46
C VAL A 105 -69.42 -19.19 6.74
N LEU A 106 -69.41 -19.32 5.41
CA LEU A 106 -70.64 -19.36 4.60
C LEU A 106 -71.29 -20.74 4.76
N ASP A 107 -71.91 -20.94 5.92
CA ASP A 107 -72.58 -22.18 6.25
C ASP A 107 -74.00 -22.17 5.70
N VAL A 108 -74.28 -23.12 4.81
CA VAL A 108 -75.63 -23.37 4.31
C VAL A 108 -76.38 -24.18 5.36
N VAL A 109 -77.37 -23.55 6.00
CA VAL A 109 -78.16 -24.17 7.05
C VAL A 109 -79.54 -24.51 6.50
N ALA A 110 -79.94 -25.77 6.68
CA ALA A 110 -81.32 -26.21 6.46
C ALA A 110 -82.09 -26.14 7.78
N GLN A 111 -83.26 -25.51 7.76
CA GLN A 111 -84.27 -25.72 8.81
C GLN A 111 -84.96 -27.05 8.53
N VAL A 112 -84.85 -28.00 9.45
CA VAL A 112 -85.40 -29.35 9.33
C VAL A 112 -86.52 -29.52 10.36
N ASP A 113 -87.72 -29.81 9.88
CA ASP A 113 -88.84 -30.25 10.70
C ASP A 113 -88.69 -31.75 11.02
N THR A 114 -88.76 -32.06 12.30
CA THR A 114 -88.62 -33.43 12.84
C THR A 114 -89.95 -34.03 13.31
N GLY A 115 -91.05 -33.25 13.25
CA GLY A 115 -92.40 -33.68 13.61
C GLY A 115 -92.84 -33.40 15.06
N ASP A 116 -92.00 -32.74 15.87
CA ASP A 116 -92.23 -32.44 17.29
C ASP A 116 -92.42 -30.91 17.56
N ASP A 117 -92.97 -30.16 16.60
CA ASP A 117 -93.28 -28.71 16.63
C ASP A 117 -92.10 -27.71 16.76
N ASP A 118 -90.84 -28.17 16.88
CA ASP A 118 -89.63 -27.32 16.82
C ASP A 118 -88.86 -27.49 15.50
N LEU A 119 -88.55 -26.38 14.81
CA LEU A 119 -87.65 -26.36 13.65
C LEU A 119 -86.20 -26.42 14.10
N LEU A 120 -85.44 -27.40 13.58
CA LEU A 120 -84.05 -27.61 13.94
C LEU A 120 -83.10 -27.05 12.86
N PRO A 121 -82.17 -26.14 13.19
CA PRO A 121 -81.11 -25.75 12.26
C PRO A 121 -80.07 -26.86 12.12
N VAL A 122 -79.85 -27.31 10.88
CA VAL A 122 -78.92 -28.40 10.53
C VAL A 122 -77.99 -27.94 9.42
N ALA A 123 -76.68 -28.11 9.59
CA ALA A 123 -75.68 -27.74 8.58
C ALA A 123 -75.74 -28.67 7.35
N VAL A 124 -75.57 -28.10 6.16
CA VAL A 124 -75.58 -28.82 4.87
C VAL A 124 -74.15 -28.95 4.32
N PRO A 125 -73.53 -30.14 4.36
CA PRO A 125 -72.20 -30.35 3.80
C PRO A 125 -72.15 -30.07 2.30
N HIS A 126 -71.01 -29.58 1.82
CA HIS A 126 -70.81 -29.17 0.43
C HIS A 126 -71.23 -30.25 -0.59
N ALA A 127 -70.94 -31.53 -0.32
CA ALA A 127 -71.34 -32.65 -1.19
C ALA A 127 -72.87 -32.84 -1.36
N LEU A 128 -73.70 -32.27 -0.48
CA LEU A 128 -75.17 -32.36 -0.52
C LEU A 128 -75.85 -31.04 -0.88
N ARG A 129 -75.15 -29.90 -0.84
CA ARG A 129 -75.67 -28.57 -1.28
C ARG A 129 -76.29 -28.60 -2.69
N PRO A 130 -75.73 -29.30 -3.71
CA PRO A 130 -76.36 -29.39 -5.04
C PRO A 130 -77.71 -30.15 -5.07
N LEU A 131 -78.04 -30.90 -4.02
CA LEU A 131 -79.31 -31.64 -3.89
C LEU A 131 -80.35 -30.88 -3.05
N LEU A 132 -79.98 -29.74 -2.46
CA LEU A 132 -80.79 -28.92 -1.56
C LEU A 132 -80.62 -27.43 -1.91
N SER A 133 -81.42 -26.94 -2.86
CA SER A 133 -81.39 -25.53 -3.29
C SER A 133 -81.81 -24.57 -2.16
N GLU A 134 -81.25 -23.35 -2.15
CA GLU A 134 -81.68 -22.28 -1.25
C GLU A 134 -83.17 -21.92 -1.40
N GLY A 135 -83.74 -21.35 -0.33
CA GLY A 135 -85.10 -20.82 -0.27
C GLY A 135 -86.05 -21.64 0.61
N LEU A 136 -87.21 -21.04 0.91
CA LEU A 136 -88.32 -21.71 1.62
C LEU A 136 -88.90 -22.86 0.78
N ARG A 137 -89.39 -23.90 1.45
CA ARG A 137 -90.19 -24.98 0.85
C ARG A 137 -91.67 -24.74 1.12
N ASP A 138 -92.52 -25.10 0.16
CA ASP A 138 -93.97 -25.14 0.37
C ASP A 138 -94.35 -26.26 1.37
N GLU A 139 -95.42 -26.08 2.14
CA GLU A 139 -95.87 -27.05 3.17
C GLU A 139 -95.97 -28.49 2.61
N GLY A 140 -95.19 -29.40 3.18
CA GLY A 140 -95.14 -30.81 2.78
C GLY A 140 -94.37 -31.13 1.49
N GLY A 141 -93.74 -30.14 0.85
CA GLY A 141 -92.96 -30.30 -0.39
C GLY A 141 -91.46 -30.47 -0.22
N GLY A 142 -90.94 -30.47 1.01
CA GLY A 142 -89.51 -30.51 1.32
C GLY A 142 -88.83 -31.85 1.06
N GLU A 143 -87.51 -31.81 0.87
CA GLU A 143 -86.67 -33.01 0.81
C GLU A 143 -86.65 -33.77 2.15
N GLN A 144 -86.76 -35.12 2.09
CA GLN A 144 -86.48 -35.97 3.25
C GLN A 144 -84.97 -36.18 3.44
N VAL A 145 -84.49 -35.94 4.65
CA VAL A 145 -83.07 -35.93 4.99
C VAL A 145 -82.78 -36.74 6.24
N ILE A 146 -81.58 -37.32 6.29
CA ILE A 146 -81.03 -37.98 7.48
C ILE A 146 -79.95 -37.07 8.07
N CYS A 147 -80.03 -36.80 9.37
CA CYS A 147 -79.13 -35.90 10.09
C CYS A 147 -78.41 -36.62 11.24
N GLU A 148 -77.14 -36.30 11.45
CA GLU A 148 -76.31 -36.82 12.54
C GLU A 148 -75.81 -35.69 13.45
N ALA A 149 -75.78 -35.94 14.75
CA ALA A 149 -75.18 -35.02 15.71
C ALA A 149 -73.64 -35.00 15.59
N ARG A 150 -73.05 -33.83 15.37
CA ARG A 150 -71.59 -33.63 15.36
C ARG A 150 -71.22 -32.46 16.26
N GLY A 151 -70.41 -32.74 17.28
CA GLY A 151 -70.05 -31.76 18.32
C GLY A 151 -71.28 -31.23 19.07
N THR A 152 -71.49 -29.92 18.96
CA THR A 152 -72.62 -29.16 19.54
C THR A 152 -73.81 -28.98 18.58
N GLY A 153 -73.70 -29.37 17.30
CA GLY A 153 -74.73 -29.17 16.28
C GLY A 153 -75.16 -30.45 15.56
N TRP A 154 -75.96 -30.28 14.51
CA TRP A 154 -76.48 -31.34 13.64
C TRP A 154 -76.07 -31.10 12.20
N VAL A 155 -75.80 -32.17 11.46
CA VAL A 155 -75.32 -32.14 10.07
C VAL A 155 -76.13 -33.11 9.21
N ILE A 156 -76.56 -32.70 8.01
CA ILE A 156 -77.22 -33.61 7.05
C ILE A 156 -76.19 -34.59 6.48
N VAL A 157 -76.49 -35.88 6.49
CA VAL A 157 -75.61 -36.95 5.97
C VAL A 157 -76.17 -37.66 4.74
N ASP A 158 -77.48 -37.62 4.49
CA ASP A 158 -78.07 -38.15 3.25
C ASP A 158 -79.40 -37.45 2.88
N VAL A 159 -79.76 -37.51 1.59
CA VAL A 159 -81.03 -37.03 1.02
C VAL A 159 -81.75 -38.22 0.37
N ILE A 160 -82.84 -38.66 1.01
CA ILE A 160 -83.47 -39.96 0.71
C ILE A 160 -84.04 -39.98 -0.72
N GLY A 161 -83.66 -41.01 -1.49
CA GLY A 161 -84.25 -41.29 -2.81
C GLY A 161 -83.57 -40.61 -4.02
N ARG A 162 -82.41 -39.96 -3.86
CA ARG A 162 -81.68 -39.30 -4.97
C ARG A 162 -80.33 -39.95 -5.36
N ARG A 163 -80.03 -41.18 -4.89
CA ARG A 163 -78.90 -42.02 -5.36
C ARG A 163 -79.41 -43.21 -6.18
N GLY A 164 -78.67 -43.62 -7.22
CA GLY A 164 -79.02 -44.75 -8.07
C GLY A 164 -78.12 -45.97 -7.83
N GLU A 165 -78.72 -47.13 -7.57
CA GLU A 165 -78.04 -48.42 -7.39
C GLU A 165 -78.49 -49.45 -8.44
N ILE A 166 -77.62 -50.41 -8.77
CA ILE A 166 -77.90 -51.55 -9.65
C ILE A 166 -77.68 -52.83 -8.84
N GLY A 167 -78.75 -53.57 -8.54
CA GLY A 167 -78.70 -54.81 -7.76
C GLY A 167 -78.00 -55.96 -8.51
N LEU A 168 -77.26 -56.79 -7.77
CA LEU A 168 -76.40 -57.87 -8.30
C LEU A 168 -77.05 -59.27 -8.20
N ASP A 169 -78.31 -59.34 -7.82
CA ASP A 169 -79.03 -60.52 -7.29
C ASP A 169 -79.26 -61.70 -8.27
N GLY A 170 -78.57 -61.72 -9.42
CA GLY A 170 -78.76 -62.70 -10.50
C GLY A 170 -77.49 -63.33 -11.07
N LEU A 171 -76.31 -63.08 -10.49
CA LEU A 171 -75.05 -63.69 -10.90
C LEU A 171 -74.70 -64.89 -10.03
N GLY A 172 -74.16 -65.96 -10.65
CA GLY A 172 -73.82 -67.20 -9.94
C GLY A 172 -72.51 -67.11 -9.16
N ASP A 173 -72.38 -67.90 -8.10
CA ASP A 173 -71.31 -67.84 -7.09
C ASP A 173 -69.88 -67.76 -7.68
N ASP A 174 -69.57 -68.51 -8.75
CA ASP A 174 -68.27 -68.47 -9.43
C ASP A 174 -67.93 -67.07 -10.02
N VAL A 175 -68.96 -66.33 -10.47
CA VAL A 175 -68.82 -64.98 -11.04
C VAL A 175 -68.72 -63.96 -9.90
N THR A 176 -69.51 -64.11 -8.85
CA THR A 176 -69.47 -63.24 -7.67
C THR A 176 -68.11 -63.33 -6.96
N GLY A 177 -67.61 -64.55 -6.71
CA GLY A 177 -66.28 -64.75 -6.13
C GLY A 177 -65.14 -64.20 -7.01
N ALA A 178 -65.23 -64.34 -8.34
CA ALA A 178 -64.25 -63.75 -9.25
C ALA A 178 -64.29 -62.21 -9.27
N ILE A 179 -65.44 -61.60 -9.01
CA ILE A 179 -65.58 -60.13 -8.86
C ILE A 179 -64.99 -59.68 -7.51
N ASP A 180 -65.25 -60.40 -6.42
CA ASP A 180 -64.70 -60.10 -5.10
C ASP A 180 -63.17 -60.24 -5.09
N ASP A 181 -62.61 -61.32 -5.64
CA ASP A 181 -61.17 -61.52 -5.79
C ASP A 181 -60.53 -60.40 -6.64
N ALA A 182 -61.17 -60.01 -7.76
CA ALA A 182 -60.67 -58.91 -8.60
C ALA A 182 -60.76 -57.55 -7.90
N SER A 183 -61.79 -57.33 -7.07
CA SER A 183 -61.95 -56.13 -6.26
C SER A 183 -60.89 -56.04 -5.17
N GLN A 184 -60.62 -57.16 -4.47
CA GLN A 184 -59.58 -57.26 -3.46
C GLN A 184 -58.18 -57.07 -4.06
N VAL A 185 -57.88 -57.71 -5.19
CA VAL A 185 -56.62 -57.46 -5.94
C VAL A 185 -56.49 -55.98 -6.32
N GLY A 186 -57.59 -55.32 -6.68
CA GLY A 186 -57.62 -53.87 -6.91
C GLY A 186 -57.36 -53.03 -5.64
N ALA A 187 -57.86 -53.46 -4.47
CA ALA A 187 -57.64 -52.80 -3.19
C ALA A 187 -56.20 -52.99 -2.67
N ASP A 188 -55.65 -54.19 -2.80
CA ASP A 188 -54.27 -54.52 -2.48
C ASP A 188 -53.30 -53.74 -3.38
N ALA A 189 -53.61 -53.63 -4.69
CA ALA A 189 -52.83 -52.84 -5.63
C ALA A 189 -52.85 -51.33 -5.31
N ARG A 190 -53.99 -50.79 -4.88
CA ARG A 190 -54.08 -49.39 -4.39
C ARG A 190 -53.24 -49.19 -3.13
N THR A 191 -53.42 -50.06 -2.13
CA THR A 191 -52.66 -50.00 -0.87
C THR A 191 -51.14 -50.10 -1.10
N ALA A 192 -50.70 -50.94 -2.05
CA ALA A 192 -49.31 -51.04 -2.45
C ALA A 192 -48.80 -49.79 -3.20
N ALA A 193 -49.65 -49.14 -4.00
CA ALA A 193 -49.32 -47.87 -4.66
C ALA A 193 -49.20 -46.72 -3.66
N ASP A 194 -50.12 -46.61 -2.69
CA ASP A 194 -50.08 -45.59 -1.64
C ASP A 194 -48.84 -45.75 -0.75
N ALA A 195 -48.49 -47.00 -0.38
CA ALA A 195 -47.26 -47.30 0.35
C ALA A 195 -46.00 -46.95 -0.48
N ALA A 196 -46.00 -47.21 -1.80
CA ALA A 196 -44.90 -46.83 -2.68
C ALA A 196 -44.77 -45.30 -2.82
N GLN A 197 -45.90 -44.57 -2.85
CA GLN A 197 -45.92 -43.11 -2.87
C GLN A 197 -45.35 -42.53 -1.58
N GLN A 198 -45.77 -43.02 -0.41
CA GLN A 198 -45.19 -42.59 0.88
C GLN A 198 -43.68 -42.82 0.96
N VAL A 199 -43.17 -43.93 0.41
CA VAL A 199 -41.72 -44.19 0.34
C VAL A 199 -41.03 -43.21 -0.62
N ALA A 200 -41.66 -42.83 -1.73
CA ALA A 200 -41.13 -41.81 -2.64
C ALA A 200 -41.09 -40.42 -1.98
N ASP A 201 -42.12 -40.03 -1.24
CA ASP A 201 -42.21 -38.74 -0.54
C ASP A 201 -41.18 -38.65 0.60
N GLN A 202 -40.97 -39.74 1.34
CA GLN A 202 -39.91 -39.86 2.33
C GLN A 202 -38.51 -39.77 1.69
N ALA A 203 -38.30 -40.43 0.55
CA ALA A 203 -37.03 -40.34 -0.18
C ALA A 203 -36.76 -38.91 -0.72
N GLN A 204 -37.79 -38.22 -1.21
CA GLN A 204 -37.71 -36.83 -1.66
C GLN A 204 -37.40 -35.86 -0.51
N SER A 205 -38.01 -36.08 0.66
CA SER A 205 -37.75 -35.32 1.88
C SER A 205 -36.32 -35.53 2.40
N ALA A 206 -35.83 -36.78 2.37
CA ALA A 206 -34.46 -37.11 2.72
C ALA A 206 -33.44 -36.50 1.74
N ALA A 207 -33.73 -36.51 0.43
CA ALA A 207 -32.90 -35.87 -0.58
C ALA A 207 -32.81 -34.34 -0.38
N SER A 208 -33.94 -33.69 -0.10
CA SER A 208 -34.01 -32.25 0.18
C SER A 208 -33.23 -31.87 1.45
N THR A 209 -33.30 -32.72 2.48
CA THR A 209 -32.50 -32.59 3.71
C THR A 209 -31.00 -32.74 3.44
N ALA A 210 -30.61 -33.73 2.62
CA ALA A 210 -29.21 -33.95 2.23
C ALA A 210 -28.66 -32.79 1.38
N GLN A 211 -29.45 -32.22 0.48
CA GLN A 211 -29.09 -31.04 -0.31
C GLN A 211 -28.91 -29.80 0.57
N SER A 212 -29.76 -29.61 1.57
CA SER A 212 -29.63 -28.53 2.55
C SER A 212 -28.37 -28.69 3.40
N ALA A 213 -28.09 -29.91 3.86
CA ALA A 213 -26.86 -30.23 4.60
C ALA A 213 -25.58 -30.04 3.76
N ALA A 214 -25.60 -30.40 2.47
CA ALA A 214 -24.50 -30.17 1.54
C ALA A 214 -24.25 -28.67 1.31
N SER A 215 -25.32 -27.87 1.17
CA SER A 215 -25.23 -26.42 1.01
C SER A 215 -24.66 -25.73 2.25
N ALA A 216 -25.08 -26.17 3.45
CA ALA A 216 -24.51 -25.72 4.72
C ALA A 216 -23.05 -26.15 4.89
N ALA A 217 -22.66 -27.34 4.42
CA ALA A 217 -21.27 -27.79 4.43
C ALA A 217 -20.39 -26.97 3.47
N GLN A 218 -20.89 -26.61 2.29
CA GLN A 218 -20.19 -25.72 1.35
C GLN A 218 -19.98 -24.33 1.96
N SER A 219 -21.04 -23.73 2.52
CA SER A 219 -20.95 -22.42 3.20
C SER A 219 -19.93 -22.42 4.35
N ARG A 220 -19.85 -23.52 5.11
CA ARG A 220 -18.83 -23.69 6.16
C ARG A 220 -17.41 -23.85 5.60
N ALA A 221 -17.24 -24.50 4.45
CA ALA A 221 -15.96 -24.62 3.78
C ALA A 221 -15.47 -23.26 3.23
N ASP A 222 -16.38 -22.46 2.68
CA ASP A 222 -16.08 -21.12 2.18
C ASP A 222 -15.74 -20.15 3.32
N ALA A 223 -16.50 -20.19 4.44
CA ALA A 223 -16.17 -19.43 5.65
C ALA A 223 -14.80 -19.86 6.26
N ALA A 224 -14.50 -21.16 6.28
CA ALA A 224 -13.20 -21.66 6.74
C ALA A 224 -12.05 -21.22 5.83
N LYS A 225 -12.29 -21.09 4.52
CA LYS A 225 -11.33 -20.54 3.56
C LYS A 225 -11.09 -19.05 3.78
N GLN A 226 -12.15 -18.25 3.92
CA GLN A 226 -12.05 -16.82 4.22
C GLN A 226 -11.27 -16.59 5.53
N ALA A 227 -11.53 -17.38 6.57
CA ALA A 227 -10.78 -17.32 7.83
C ALA A 227 -9.28 -17.68 7.66
N ALA A 228 -8.95 -18.64 6.79
CA ALA A 228 -7.57 -18.99 6.47
C ALA A 228 -6.85 -17.89 5.66
N ASP A 229 -7.54 -17.27 4.70
CA ASP A 229 -7.01 -16.17 3.89
C ASP A 229 -6.79 -14.91 4.77
N ALA A 230 -7.72 -14.60 5.70
CA ALA A 230 -7.57 -13.53 6.68
C ALA A 230 -6.40 -13.79 7.68
N ALA A 231 -6.22 -15.04 8.11
CA ALA A 231 -5.07 -15.42 8.94
C ALA A 231 -3.75 -15.28 8.17
N ALA A 232 -3.72 -15.60 6.87
CA ALA A 232 -2.55 -15.41 6.02
C ALA A 232 -2.21 -13.92 5.81
N ALA A 233 -3.22 -13.06 5.61
CA ALA A 233 -3.04 -11.60 5.53
C ALA A 233 -2.52 -11.00 6.85
N THR A 234 -3.03 -11.49 7.99
CA THR A 234 -2.55 -11.12 9.34
C THR A 234 -1.10 -11.52 9.55
N ALA A 235 -0.71 -12.74 9.12
CA ALA A 235 0.67 -13.21 9.17
C ALA A 235 1.61 -12.40 8.25
N GLY A 236 1.14 -12.01 7.06
CA GLY A 236 1.87 -11.10 6.16
C GLY A 236 2.13 -9.74 6.79
N THR A 237 1.10 -9.13 7.37
CA THR A 237 1.20 -7.85 8.10
C THR A 237 2.17 -7.95 9.28
N SER A 238 2.08 -9.03 10.07
CA SER A 238 2.98 -9.29 11.21
C SER A 238 4.44 -9.46 10.76
N SER A 239 4.66 -10.11 9.61
CA SER A 239 5.99 -10.26 8.99
C SER A 239 6.56 -8.91 8.54
N GLN A 240 5.75 -8.05 7.94
CA GLN A 240 6.18 -6.70 7.55
C GLN A 240 6.53 -5.85 8.78
N GLN A 241 5.68 -5.85 9.80
CA GLN A 241 5.95 -5.16 11.07
C GLN A 241 7.25 -5.64 11.74
N ALA A 242 7.57 -6.94 11.66
CA ALA A 242 8.83 -7.48 12.16
C ALA A 242 10.05 -7.02 11.33
N GLN A 243 9.90 -6.87 10.01
CA GLN A 243 10.95 -6.32 9.13
C GLN A 243 11.17 -4.83 9.39
N ASP A 244 10.10 -4.06 9.54
CA ASP A 244 10.14 -2.62 9.84
C ASP A 244 10.79 -2.38 11.22
N ALA A 245 10.45 -3.20 12.23
CA ALA A 245 11.09 -3.19 13.54
C ALA A 245 12.60 -3.53 13.46
N ALA A 246 12.99 -4.49 12.62
CA ALA A 246 14.40 -4.82 12.39
C ALA A 246 15.18 -3.70 11.68
N ALA A 247 14.54 -2.99 10.73
CA ALA A 247 15.10 -1.81 10.08
C ALA A 247 15.24 -0.63 11.05
N ALA A 248 14.25 -0.40 11.91
CA ALA A 248 14.30 0.59 12.97
C ALA A 248 15.41 0.28 13.99
N ALA A 249 15.55 -0.98 14.42
CA ALA A 249 16.64 -1.42 15.30
C ALA A 249 18.03 -1.23 14.67
N SER A 250 18.17 -1.54 13.37
CA SER A 250 19.40 -1.31 12.61
C SER A 250 19.75 0.19 12.53
N THR A 251 18.75 1.05 12.34
CA THR A 251 18.91 2.51 12.32
C THR A 251 19.31 3.04 13.70
N ALA A 252 18.67 2.57 14.77
CA ALA A 252 19.03 2.91 16.14
C ALA A 252 20.47 2.49 16.49
N GLN A 253 20.93 1.33 16.02
CA GLN A 253 22.31 0.89 16.20
C GLN A 253 23.31 1.77 15.45
N GLN A 254 22.99 2.28 14.26
CA GLN A 254 23.82 3.25 13.54
C GLN A 254 23.92 4.57 14.29
N ILE A 255 22.80 5.09 14.82
CA ILE A 255 22.75 6.31 15.64
C ILE A 255 23.59 6.13 16.91
N ALA A 256 23.47 4.99 17.60
CA ALA A 256 24.28 4.68 18.78
C ALA A 256 25.79 4.60 18.47
N ASN A 257 26.16 4.03 17.32
CA ASN A 257 27.55 4.00 16.86
C ASN A 257 28.09 5.40 16.53
N ALA A 258 27.28 6.26 15.88
CA ALA A 258 27.65 7.64 15.60
C ALA A 258 27.79 8.47 16.89
N ALA A 259 26.89 8.30 17.86
CA ALA A 259 26.99 8.94 19.17
C ALA A 259 28.27 8.51 19.91
N LYS A 260 28.64 7.22 19.84
CA LYS A 260 29.88 6.69 20.42
C LYS A 260 31.14 7.26 19.73
N ALA A 261 31.11 7.44 18.41
CA ALA A 261 32.19 8.10 17.67
C ALA A 261 32.34 9.57 18.08
N ASN A 262 31.23 10.32 18.15
CA ASN A 262 31.22 11.72 18.59
C ASN A 262 31.74 11.87 20.04
N ALA A 263 31.37 10.95 20.94
CA ALA A 263 31.90 10.93 22.30
C ALA A 263 33.42 10.68 22.34
N ALA A 264 33.95 9.81 21.47
CA ALA A 264 35.39 9.60 21.35
C ALA A 264 36.12 10.85 20.81
N THR A 265 35.54 11.54 19.81
CA THR A 265 36.08 12.82 19.32
C THR A 265 36.07 13.90 20.41
N ALA A 266 35.00 13.99 21.19
CA ALA A 266 34.91 14.91 22.33
C ALA A 266 35.96 14.60 23.41
N GLN A 267 36.21 13.32 23.70
CA GLN A 267 37.28 12.92 24.61
C GLN A 267 38.66 13.34 24.08
N SER A 268 38.99 13.07 22.81
CA SER A 268 40.27 13.49 22.22
C SER A 268 40.45 15.02 22.23
N ALA A 269 39.37 15.79 22.09
CA ALA A 269 39.41 17.24 22.22
C ALA A 269 39.65 17.69 23.67
N ALA A 270 39.05 17.01 24.65
CA ALA A 270 39.31 17.25 26.07
C ALA A 270 40.76 16.89 26.45
N ASP A 271 41.30 15.78 25.95
CA ASP A 271 42.69 15.36 26.18
C ASP A 271 43.68 16.38 25.59
N ALA A 272 43.40 16.92 24.39
CA ALA A 272 44.20 17.98 23.77
C ALA A 272 44.13 19.31 24.54
N ALA A 273 42.96 19.65 25.10
CA ALA A 273 42.80 20.80 25.99
C ALA A 273 43.59 20.62 27.30
N GLN A 274 43.59 19.42 27.88
CA GLN A 274 44.38 19.09 29.07
C GLN A 274 45.89 19.20 28.78
N GLN A 275 46.39 18.63 27.68
CA GLN A 275 47.79 18.78 27.28
C GLN A 275 48.19 20.26 27.08
N SER A 276 47.28 21.08 26.56
CA SER A 276 47.50 22.52 26.40
C SER A 276 47.57 23.23 27.76
N ALA A 277 46.73 22.84 28.72
CA ALA A 277 46.76 23.34 30.09
C ALA A 277 48.04 22.92 30.83
N ASP A 278 48.47 21.66 30.69
CA ASP A 278 49.71 21.13 31.26
C ASP A 278 50.95 21.82 30.67
N GLY A 279 50.92 22.11 29.36
CA GLY A 279 51.94 22.93 28.70
C GLY A 279 52.00 24.36 29.23
N ALA A 280 50.84 25.00 29.44
CA ALA A 280 50.76 26.33 30.05
C ALA A 280 51.25 26.33 31.51
N ALA A 281 50.90 25.30 32.31
CA ALA A 281 51.40 25.13 33.67
C ALA A 281 52.93 24.92 33.70
N SER A 282 53.48 24.14 32.77
CA SER A 282 54.93 23.92 32.61
C SER A 282 55.67 25.20 32.20
N ALA A 283 55.07 26.01 31.33
CA ALA A 283 55.59 27.33 30.96
C ALA A 283 55.57 28.30 32.16
N ALA A 284 54.49 28.30 32.96
CA ALA A 284 54.40 29.09 34.18
C ALA A 284 55.45 28.66 35.23
N ALA A 285 55.64 27.35 35.43
CA ALA A 285 56.69 26.82 36.32
C ALA A 285 58.11 27.19 35.84
N SER A 286 58.34 27.19 34.52
CA SER A 286 59.61 27.64 33.92
C SER A 286 59.83 29.14 34.12
N ALA A 287 58.78 29.96 33.96
CA ALA A 287 58.83 31.39 34.23
C ALA A 287 59.10 31.69 35.72
N GLN A 288 58.45 30.96 36.64
CA GLN A 288 58.71 31.06 38.08
C GLN A 288 60.14 30.63 38.42
N SER A 289 60.67 29.59 37.78
CA SER A 289 62.06 29.14 37.96
C SER A 289 63.06 30.19 37.50
N SER A 290 62.81 30.84 36.35
CA SER A 290 63.60 31.97 35.86
C SER A 290 63.49 33.20 36.78
N ALA A 291 62.30 33.48 37.33
CA ALA A 291 62.13 34.56 38.31
C ALA A 291 62.89 34.28 39.62
N ASN A 292 62.88 33.03 40.10
CA ASN A 292 63.65 32.60 41.26
C ASN A 292 65.17 32.66 41.00
N ALA A 293 65.61 32.27 39.80
CA ALA A 293 67.01 32.41 39.37
C ALA A 293 67.43 33.89 39.36
N ASN A 294 66.64 34.76 38.71
CA ASN A 294 66.90 36.21 38.71
C ASN A 294 66.92 36.81 40.13
N ALA A 295 66.06 36.34 41.05
CA ALA A 295 66.08 36.76 42.45
C ALA A 295 67.33 36.29 43.20
N SER A 296 67.80 35.06 42.91
CA SER A 296 69.05 34.50 43.42
C SER A 296 70.27 35.23 42.86
N ASP A 297 70.28 35.58 41.57
CA ASP A 297 71.33 36.37 40.93
C ASP A 297 71.39 37.78 41.50
N LEU A 298 70.24 38.41 41.77
CA LEU A 298 70.17 39.72 42.44
C LEU A 298 70.69 39.65 43.89
N ALA A 299 70.37 38.59 44.63
CA ALA A 299 70.92 38.34 45.97
C ALA A 299 72.43 38.08 45.93
N SER A 300 72.92 37.38 44.91
CA SER A 300 74.33 37.06 44.69
C SER A 300 75.13 38.30 44.26
N PHE A 301 74.56 39.15 43.40
CA PHE A 301 75.09 40.46 43.05
C PHE A 301 75.17 41.36 44.29
N THR A 302 74.10 41.44 45.08
CA THR A 302 74.08 42.19 46.35
C THR A 302 75.16 41.70 47.32
N THR A 303 75.31 40.38 47.44
CA THR A 303 76.36 39.76 48.28
C THR A 303 77.76 40.06 47.74
N THR A 304 77.97 40.01 46.43
CA THR A 304 79.25 40.32 45.78
C THR A 304 79.61 41.79 45.93
N VAL A 305 78.64 42.70 45.81
CA VAL A 305 78.82 44.14 46.06
C VAL A 305 79.18 44.38 47.52
N ASN A 306 78.47 43.77 48.47
CA ASN A 306 78.79 43.86 49.91
C ASN A 306 80.17 43.26 50.24
N ALA A 307 80.56 42.16 49.60
CA ALA A 307 81.89 41.57 49.73
C ALA A 307 82.97 42.49 49.14
N LYS A 308 82.72 43.15 48.00
CA LYS A 308 83.64 44.15 47.44
C LYS A 308 83.74 45.41 48.32
N PHE A 309 82.66 45.84 48.96
CA PHE A 309 82.74 46.84 50.03
C PHE A 309 83.59 46.35 51.22
N THR A 310 83.50 45.07 51.60
CA THR A 310 84.30 44.47 52.68
C THR A 310 85.78 44.28 52.29
N ASP A 311 86.08 43.97 51.03
CA ASP A 311 87.44 43.92 50.48
C ASP A 311 88.08 45.31 50.49
N VAL A 312 87.33 46.33 50.06
CA VAL A 312 87.74 47.74 50.14
C VAL A 312 87.94 48.15 51.60
N GLN A 313 87.06 47.74 52.52
CA GLN A 313 87.22 47.98 53.96
C GLN A 313 88.47 47.30 54.53
N SER A 314 88.76 46.07 54.13
CA SER A 314 89.95 45.33 54.58
C SER A 314 91.25 45.91 54.00
N GLN A 315 91.22 46.46 52.79
CA GLN A 315 92.33 47.25 52.23
C GLN A 315 92.54 48.57 52.97
N ILE A 316 91.47 49.17 53.50
CA ILE A 316 91.53 50.35 54.38
C ILE A 316 92.12 49.97 55.75
N ASP A 317 91.67 48.86 56.37
CA ASP A 317 92.10 48.46 57.71
C ASP A 317 93.53 47.88 57.75
N GLY A 318 94.02 47.32 56.63
CA GLY A 318 95.43 46.96 56.45
C GLY A 318 96.36 48.13 56.13
N SER A 319 95.86 49.37 56.12
CA SER A 319 96.65 50.58 55.85
C SER A 319 97.58 50.89 57.02
N ILE A 320 98.88 50.78 56.78
CA ILE A 320 99.91 51.32 57.67
C ILE A 320 99.66 52.81 57.84
N ALA A 321 99.34 53.27 59.05
CA ALA A 321 99.14 54.68 59.31
C ALA A 321 100.48 55.41 59.43
N THR A 322 100.49 56.67 59.00
CA THR A 322 101.68 57.51 59.10
C THR A 322 101.50 58.77 59.91
N TRP A 323 102.46 58.96 60.78
CA TRP A 323 102.53 60.03 61.75
C TRP A 323 103.63 61.04 61.33
N PHE A 324 103.25 62.25 60.93
CA PHE A 324 104.15 63.32 60.45
C PHE A 324 104.42 64.37 61.51
N TYR A 325 105.64 64.41 62.06
CA TYR A 325 105.98 65.31 63.16
C TYR A 325 107.46 65.77 63.09
N PRO A 326 107.81 67.00 63.49
CA PRO A 326 109.15 67.58 63.31
C PRO A 326 110.18 67.24 64.41
N VAL A 327 109.99 66.11 65.09
CA VAL A 327 110.86 65.63 66.17
C VAL A 327 110.89 64.10 66.19
N PRO A 328 111.95 63.46 66.72
CA PRO A 328 112.01 62.01 66.83
C PRO A 328 110.87 61.47 67.70
N PRO A 329 110.27 60.32 67.34
CA PRO A 329 109.22 59.71 68.14
C PRO A 329 109.76 59.04 69.40
N THR A 330 108.92 59.00 70.42
CA THR A 330 109.16 58.33 71.71
C THR A 330 107.86 57.65 72.14
N ASN A 331 107.92 56.80 73.16
CA ASN A 331 106.72 56.17 73.73
C ASN A 331 105.86 57.16 74.53
N THR A 332 106.36 58.37 74.79
CA THR A 332 105.75 59.38 75.69
C THR A 332 105.30 60.65 74.98
N ASN A 333 105.54 60.78 73.68
CA ASN A 333 104.98 61.85 72.84
C ASN A 333 104.00 61.30 71.80
N THR A 334 103.21 62.19 71.22
CA THR A 334 102.17 61.86 70.23
C THR A 334 102.80 61.23 68.98
N PRO A 335 102.23 60.15 68.41
CA PRO A 335 100.96 59.52 68.78
C PRO A 335 101.07 58.47 69.91
N ALA A 336 102.24 57.88 70.14
CA ALA A 336 102.36 56.70 71.00
C ALA A 336 102.10 56.95 72.49
N SER A 337 102.12 58.20 72.93
CA SER A 337 101.76 58.63 74.30
C SER A 337 100.41 58.10 74.81
N SER A 338 99.48 57.76 73.91
CA SER A 338 98.15 57.20 74.25
C SER A 338 98.05 55.67 74.12
N TRP A 339 99.11 54.99 73.66
CA TRP A 339 99.11 53.53 73.47
C TRP A 339 99.63 52.84 74.74
N THR A 340 98.81 52.73 75.79
CA THR A 340 99.27 52.35 77.15
C THR A 340 99.18 50.86 77.49
N THR A 341 98.68 50.01 76.58
CA THR A 341 98.57 48.54 76.79
C THR A 341 99.02 47.75 75.56
N THR A 342 99.46 46.51 75.81
CA THR A 342 99.99 45.55 74.83
C THR A 342 99.11 45.39 73.58
N ASP A 343 97.79 45.27 73.71
CA ASP A 343 96.91 45.05 72.56
C ASP A 343 96.66 46.30 71.71
N ILE A 344 96.55 47.48 72.33
CA ILE A 344 96.47 48.76 71.58
C ILE A 344 97.79 48.99 70.85
N GLN A 345 98.91 48.70 71.51
CA GLN A 345 100.24 48.75 70.91
C GLN A 345 100.44 47.68 69.82
N ASN A 346 99.67 46.59 69.80
CA ASN A 346 99.65 45.57 68.74
C ASN A 346 98.95 46.06 67.46
N ASN A 347 97.86 46.83 67.58
CA ASN A 347 97.13 47.33 66.40
C ASN A 347 97.93 48.34 65.58
N HIS A 348 98.77 49.14 66.24
CA HIS A 348 99.71 50.05 65.57
C HIS A 348 101.02 49.36 65.15
N LEU A 349 101.13 48.02 65.22
CA LEU A 349 102.36 47.34 64.81
C LEU A 349 102.60 47.52 63.32
N GLY A 350 103.70 48.20 63.05
CA GLY A 350 104.12 48.52 61.71
C GLY A 350 103.73 49.90 61.23
N ASP A 351 102.91 50.66 61.98
CA ASP A 351 102.71 52.10 61.79
C ASP A 351 104.05 52.81 61.73
N LEU A 352 104.15 53.77 60.83
CA LEU A 352 105.40 54.48 60.58
C LEU A 352 105.27 55.94 60.99
N TYR A 353 106.35 56.49 61.50
CA TYR A 353 106.43 57.86 61.95
C TYR A 353 107.58 58.51 61.20
N TYR A 354 107.27 59.55 60.42
CA TYR A 354 108.28 60.33 59.73
C TYR A 354 108.63 61.54 60.59
N ASP A 355 109.88 61.58 61.07
CA ASP A 355 110.49 62.82 61.51
C ASP A 355 110.78 63.70 60.27
N THR A 356 109.75 64.38 59.78
CA THR A 356 109.77 65.83 59.76
C THR A 356 111.08 66.53 59.37
N ASN A 357 111.85 66.78 60.43
CA ASN A 357 113.05 67.60 60.45
C ASN A 357 114.31 66.78 60.16
N SER A 358 114.43 65.57 60.74
CA SER A 358 115.63 64.75 60.56
C SER A 358 115.60 63.93 59.27
N GLY A 359 114.45 63.84 58.60
CA GLY A 359 114.24 63.00 57.43
C GLY A 359 114.28 61.50 57.72
N TYR A 360 114.08 61.08 58.97
CA TYR A 360 114.12 59.66 59.35
C TYR A 360 112.72 59.11 59.62
N CYS A 361 112.43 57.95 59.05
CA CYS A 361 111.27 57.17 59.46
C CYS A 361 111.59 56.21 60.60
N TYR A 362 110.57 55.94 61.40
CA TYR A 362 110.57 55.01 62.52
C TYR A 362 109.36 54.10 62.40
N ARG A 363 109.48 52.86 62.85
CA ARG A 363 108.40 51.86 62.86
C ARG A 363 108.03 51.52 64.28
N TRP A 364 106.74 51.51 64.60
CA TRP A 364 106.27 50.97 65.86
C TRP A 364 106.35 49.45 65.82
N GLN A 365 107.13 48.87 66.74
CA GLN A 365 107.29 47.42 66.84
C GLN A 365 107.68 46.96 68.25
N ILE A 366 107.50 45.66 68.53
CA ILE A 366 108.04 45.03 69.74
C ILE A 366 109.53 44.77 69.53
N ALA A 367 110.37 45.45 70.30
CA ALA A 367 111.80 45.20 70.35
C ALA A 367 112.17 44.68 71.75
N SER A 368 112.72 43.47 71.82
CA SER A 368 113.24 42.88 73.07
C SER A 368 112.23 42.87 74.24
N GLN A 369 111.02 42.36 73.99
CA GLN A 369 109.90 42.26 74.93
C GLN A 369 109.29 43.60 75.41
N ALA A 370 109.60 44.72 74.76
CA ALA A 370 108.93 46.02 74.98
C ALA A 370 108.57 46.70 73.66
N TYR A 371 107.48 47.47 73.65
CA TYR A 371 107.04 48.23 72.47
C TYR A 371 107.84 49.51 72.33
N SER A 372 108.26 49.86 71.11
CA SER A 372 109.05 51.08 70.86
C SER A 372 109.06 51.49 69.39
N TRP A 373 109.38 52.77 69.16
CA TRP A 373 109.70 53.30 67.84
C TRP A 373 111.13 52.95 67.45
N GLN A 374 111.28 52.21 66.36
CA GLN A 374 112.56 51.75 65.85
C GLN A 374 112.89 52.44 64.53
N ARG A 375 114.02 53.14 64.45
CA ARG A 375 114.39 53.90 63.25
C ARG A 375 114.60 52.95 62.06
N ILE A 376 113.81 53.14 61.01
CA ILE A 376 114.05 52.50 59.72
C ILE A 376 115.28 53.15 59.09
N THR A 377 116.29 52.35 58.77
CA THR A 377 117.49 52.81 58.03
C THR A 377 117.34 52.67 56.52
N ASP A 378 116.24 52.10 56.05
CA ASP A 378 115.83 52.03 54.65
C ASP A 378 115.23 53.39 54.19
N VAL A 379 115.76 53.93 53.10
CA VAL A 379 115.42 55.28 52.63
C VAL A 379 114.14 55.34 51.80
N ASP A 380 113.65 54.24 51.23
CA ASP A 380 112.48 54.28 50.34
C ASP A 380 111.16 54.21 51.11
N VAL A 381 111.12 53.39 52.18
CA VAL A 381 109.95 53.29 53.08
C VAL A 381 109.59 54.65 53.67
N THR A 382 110.59 55.48 53.93
CA THR A 382 110.47 56.85 54.45
C THR A 382 109.54 57.74 53.60
N LYS A 383 109.46 57.47 52.29
CA LYS A 383 108.73 58.31 51.33
C LYS A 383 107.28 57.89 51.11
N ALA A 384 106.99 56.58 51.14
CA ALA A 384 105.68 55.99 50.83
C ALA A 384 104.57 56.36 51.84
N LEU A 385 104.99 56.96 52.94
CA LEU A 385 104.16 57.14 54.10
C LEU A 385 103.48 58.51 54.15
N ALA A 386 103.87 59.46 53.28
CA ALA A 386 103.32 60.82 53.18
C ALA A 386 101.77 60.92 53.24
N ASP A 387 101.09 59.85 52.85
CA ASP A 387 99.76 59.97 52.24
C ASP A 387 98.59 59.31 53.02
N ALA A 388 98.82 58.56 54.10
CA ALA A 388 97.86 57.51 54.54
C ALA A 388 96.86 57.80 55.70
N ALA A 389 97.14 58.70 56.65
CA ALA A 389 96.48 58.69 57.98
C ALA A 389 95.08 59.37 58.08
N LYS A 390 94.01 58.87 57.41
CA LYS A 390 92.74 59.65 57.28
C LYS A 390 91.37 58.91 57.24
N ALA A 391 91.16 57.73 57.87
CA ALA A 391 90.05 56.81 57.48
C ALA A 391 88.84 56.49 58.43
N GLN A 392 89.01 56.02 59.68
CA GLN A 392 88.37 54.75 60.10
C GLN A 392 87.10 54.74 61.01
N ASP A 393 86.76 55.81 61.72
CA ASP A 393 86.08 55.74 63.05
C ASP A 393 84.51 55.59 63.06
N THR A 394 83.87 54.47 62.65
CA THR A 394 82.38 54.43 62.41
C THR A 394 81.53 53.14 62.72
N ALA A 395 82.03 52.04 63.32
CA ALA A 395 81.48 50.67 63.06
C ALA A 395 80.08 50.14 63.57
N ASP A 396 79.81 49.87 64.86
CA ASP A 396 78.96 48.69 65.28
C ASP A 396 77.66 48.90 66.14
N GLY A 397 76.82 47.84 66.26
CA GLY A 397 75.67 47.64 67.19
C GLY A 397 74.45 46.84 66.61
N LYS A 398 73.80 45.86 67.34
CA LYS A 398 72.71 44.92 66.86
C LYS A 398 71.61 44.43 67.92
N ARG A 399 70.53 43.65 67.55
CA ARG A 399 69.11 43.47 68.16
C ARG A 399 68.67 42.10 68.86
N ARG A 400 67.41 41.90 69.42
CA ARG A 400 66.95 40.85 70.45
C ARG A 400 65.49 40.19 70.37
N VAL A 401 65.04 39.28 71.31
CA VAL A 401 63.72 38.49 71.36
C VAL A 401 63.19 38.10 72.80
N PHE A 402 61.87 37.88 73.02
CA PHE A 402 61.14 37.60 74.31
C PHE A 402 60.05 36.47 74.28
N THR A 403 59.65 35.92 75.44
CA THR A 403 58.62 34.83 75.60
C THR A 403 57.59 35.01 76.74
N ALA A 404 57.71 36.07 77.53
CA ALA A 404 56.69 36.55 78.48
C ALA A 404 56.57 38.07 78.28
N THR A 405 55.60 38.74 78.92
CA THR A 405 55.35 40.18 78.75
C THR A 405 56.67 41.00 78.76
N PRO A 406 57.10 41.59 77.63
CA PRO A 406 58.45 42.11 77.46
C PRO A 406 58.81 43.22 78.44
N VAL A 407 60.06 43.23 78.89
CA VAL A 407 60.61 44.27 79.77
C VAL A 407 61.68 45.05 78.99
N PRO A 408 61.59 46.39 78.91
CA PRO A 408 62.63 47.20 78.25
C PRO A 408 64.04 47.00 78.85
N PRO A 409 65.12 47.15 78.06
CA PRO A 409 65.11 47.72 76.72
C PRO A 409 64.74 46.71 75.64
N TYR A 410 64.00 47.15 74.64
CA TYR A 410 63.75 46.43 73.39
C TYR A 410 63.87 47.37 72.20
N ASP A 411 64.35 46.87 71.07
CA ASP A 411 64.55 47.65 69.85
C ASP A 411 63.46 47.37 68.81
N VAL A 412 63.24 48.30 67.88
CA VAL A 412 62.32 48.06 66.75
C VAL A 412 62.83 46.87 65.95
N GLY A 413 61.99 45.84 65.84
CA GLY A 413 62.33 44.55 65.24
C GLY A 413 62.42 43.38 66.21
N ASP A 414 62.46 43.61 67.53
CA ASP A 414 62.44 42.53 68.52
C ASP A 414 61.09 41.77 68.51
N LEU A 415 61.06 40.51 68.96
CA LEU A 415 59.87 39.61 68.87
C LEU A 415 59.37 39.14 70.25
N TRP A 416 58.08 38.85 70.40
CA TRP A 416 57.48 38.31 71.64
C TRP A 416 56.43 37.23 71.36
N ALA A 417 56.63 36.02 71.88
CA ALA A 417 55.64 34.94 71.82
C ALA A 417 54.89 34.79 73.15
N GLY A 418 53.60 35.15 73.20
CA GLY A 418 52.79 35.06 74.43
C GLY A 418 51.76 36.17 74.63
N GLY A 419 51.12 36.64 73.56
CA GLY A 419 50.08 37.68 73.60
C GLY A 419 48.83 37.30 74.42
N PRO A 420 47.87 38.23 74.59
CA PRO A 420 46.76 38.08 75.54
C PRO A 420 45.90 36.82 75.41
N SER A 421 45.85 36.21 74.22
CA SER A 421 45.16 34.93 73.95
C SER A 421 46.11 33.87 73.38
N GLY A 422 47.43 34.04 73.54
CA GLY A 422 48.49 33.12 73.09
C GLY A 422 49.21 33.50 71.78
N GLU A 423 49.04 34.72 71.27
CA GLU A 423 49.55 35.10 69.93
C GLU A 423 51.05 35.47 69.88
N LEU A 424 51.62 35.44 68.67
CA LEU A 424 52.98 35.93 68.37
C LEU A 424 52.95 37.41 67.96
N MET A 425 53.85 38.21 68.54
CA MET A 425 53.90 39.66 68.42
C MET A 425 55.29 40.17 67.99
N ARG A 426 55.36 41.36 67.37
CA ARG A 426 56.61 42.07 67.02
C ARG A 426 56.64 43.47 67.62
N CYS A 427 57.80 43.89 68.11
CA CYS A 427 58.07 45.25 68.57
C CYS A 427 58.21 46.22 67.40
N LYS A 428 57.36 47.24 67.38
CA LYS A 428 57.39 48.35 66.40
C LYS A 428 57.91 49.66 66.98
N VAL A 429 58.09 49.76 68.30
CA VAL A 429 58.56 50.96 68.99
C VAL A 429 59.64 50.59 70.01
N ALA A 430 60.88 51.04 69.77
CA ALA A 430 61.99 50.80 70.68
C ALA A 430 61.79 51.52 72.03
N LYS A 431 62.28 50.91 73.10
CA LYS A 431 62.37 51.50 74.44
C LYS A 431 63.70 51.19 75.10
N THR A 432 64.18 52.16 75.88
CA THR A 432 65.37 52.04 76.72
C THR A 432 65.04 51.36 78.06
N SER A 433 66.05 50.89 78.79
CA SER A 433 65.89 50.21 80.09
C SER A 433 65.22 51.06 81.17
N ALA A 434 65.18 52.38 81.01
CA ALA A 434 64.54 53.31 81.95
C ALA A 434 63.02 53.48 81.72
N GLN A 435 62.46 52.89 80.67
CA GLN A 435 61.05 53.04 80.30
C GLN A 435 60.25 51.77 80.65
N SER A 436 58.94 51.91 80.79
CA SER A 436 58.04 50.78 81.07
C SER A 436 57.43 50.18 79.80
N TYR A 437 57.12 48.88 79.87
CA TYR A 437 56.37 48.14 78.85
C TYR A 437 55.04 48.83 78.49
N ALA A 438 54.67 48.81 77.22
CA ALA A 438 53.31 49.10 76.79
C ALA A 438 52.86 48.11 75.71
N ALA A 439 51.65 47.56 75.85
CA ALA A 439 51.11 46.58 74.90
C ALA A 439 50.97 47.13 73.47
N GLY A 440 50.76 48.45 73.32
CA GLY A 440 50.70 49.11 72.01
C GLY A 440 52.03 49.20 71.25
N ASP A 441 53.18 48.96 71.92
CA ASP A 441 54.48 48.87 71.25
C ASP A 441 54.62 47.59 70.41
N TRP A 442 53.66 46.66 70.56
CA TRP A 442 53.69 45.31 70.01
C TRP A 442 52.47 45.07 69.10
N GLU A 443 52.67 44.40 67.96
CA GLU A 443 51.60 44.06 67.02
C GLU A 443 51.61 42.59 66.60
N LYS A 444 50.43 42.04 66.28
CA LYS A 444 50.26 40.63 65.89
C LYS A 444 51.02 40.32 64.61
N ALA A 445 51.73 39.19 64.60
CA ALA A 445 52.47 38.71 63.44
C ALA A 445 51.65 37.80 62.48
N SER A 446 50.40 37.45 62.81
CA SER A 446 49.53 36.54 62.00
C SER A 446 48.01 36.82 62.17
N LYS A 447 47.14 36.22 61.32
CA LYS A 447 45.74 36.67 61.06
C LYS A 447 44.80 35.54 60.55
N TYR A 448 43.61 35.29 61.16
CA TYR A 448 42.54 34.34 60.71
C TYR A 448 41.13 34.66 61.31
N THR A 449 40.05 34.17 60.68
CA THR A 449 38.57 34.34 60.93
C THR A 449 37.78 33.23 60.16
N ASP A 450 36.48 32.88 60.33
CA ASP A 450 35.34 33.18 61.25
C ASP A 450 34.27 32.04 61.21
N ASP A 451 33.12 32.18 61.91
CA ASP A 451 32.13 31.12 62.22
C ASP A 451 30.91 30.97 61.26
N THR A 452 30.85 31.69 60.13
CA THR A 452 29.65 31.80 59.27
C THR A 452 28.98 30.46 58.84
N ALA A 453 29.73 29.36 58.74
CA ALA A 453 29.21 28.06 58.35
C ALA A 453 28.35 27.35 59.43
N ALA A 454 28.54 27.69 60.71
CA ALA A 454 27.82 27.04 61.81
C ALA A 454 26.33 27.42 61.85
N ASP A 455 26.01 28.69 61.59
CA ASP A 455 24.63 29.19 61.62
C ASP A 455 23.78 28.64 60.46
N GLN A 456 24.39 28.42 59.29
CA GLN A 456 23.70 27.79 58.15
C GLN A 456 23.30 26.34 58.44
N ALA A 457 24.17 25.58 59.12
CA ALA A 457 23.86 24.21 59.53
C ALA A 457 22.70 24.14 60.52
N LYS A 458 22.60 25.10 61.44
CA LYS A 458 21.50 25.19 62.41
C LYS A 458 20.14 25.44 61.72
N ALA A 459 20.07 26.41 60.81
CA ALA A 459 18.84 26.72 60.08
C ALA A 459 18.32 25.52 59.25
N ALA A 460 19.22 24.71 58.68
CA ALA A 460 18.86 23.48 57.98
C ALA A 460 18.28 22.42 58.91
N ALA A 461 18.78 22.30 60.15
CA ALA A 461 18.26 21.37 61.15
C ALA A 461 16.85 21.73 61.62
N ASP A 462 16.57 23.03 61.88
CA ASP A 462 15.24 23.50 62.32
C ASP A 462 14.17 23.27 61.23
N ALA A 463 14.54 23.44 59.96
CA ALA A 463 13.67 23.12 58.81
C ALA A 463 13.42 21.61 58.67
N ALA A 464 14.45 20.78 58.89
CA ALA A 464 14.32 19.32 58.86
C ALA A 464 13.42 18.80 59.99
N GLN A 465 13.52 19.37 61.20
CA GLN A 465 12.63 19.02 62.33
C GLN A 465 11.17 19.36 61.99
N SER A 466 10.92 20.56 61.47
CA SER A 466 9.56 21.00 61.08
C SER A 466 8.94 20.07 60.00
N ALA A 467 9.75 19.59 59.05
CA ALA A 467 9.32 18.62 58.06
C ALA A 467 9.07 17.22 58.66
N ALA A 468 9.88 16.79 59.62
CA ALA A 468 9.70 15.53 60.34
C ALA A 468 8.41 15.53 61.18
N ASP A 469 8.09 16.63 61.86
CA ASP A 469 6.86 16.76 62.65
C ASP A 469 5.60 16.72 61.75
N ALA A 470 5.66 17.38 60.59
CA ALA A 470 4.59 17.32 59.58
C ALA A 470 4.45 15.90 58.96
N ALA A 471 5.55 15.18 58.78
CA ALA A 471 5.53 13.78 58.34
C ALA A 471 4.95 12.85 59.43
N ALA A 472 5.31 13.07 60.70
CA ALA A 472 4.76 12.33 61.84
C ALA A 472 3.25 12.56 61.99
N ALA A 473 2.76 13.79 61.80
CA ALA A 473 1.33 14.08 61.80
C ALA A 473 0.58 13.34 60.66
N LYS A 474 1.14 13.35 59.44
CA LYS A 474 0.58 12.60 58.30
C LYS A 474 0.61 11.08 58.53
N ALA A 475 1.69 10.57 59.14
CA ALA A 475 1.81 9.17 59.53
C ALA A 475 0.77 8.80 60.59
N GLY A 476 0.50 9.68 61.57
CA GLY A 476 -0.57 9.49 62.55
C GLY A 476 -1.96 9.40 61.93
N THR A 477 -2.27 10.25 60.94
CA THR A 477 -3.55 10.16 60.20
C THR A 477 -3.65 8.89 59.34
N ALA A 478 -2.57 8.52 58.65
CA ALA A 478 -2.51 7.28 57.88
C ALA A 478 -2.61 6.03 58.78
N GLN A 479 -1.97 6.07 59.95
CA GLN A 479 -2.06 5.02 60.96
C GLN A 479 -3.46 4.94 61.56
N ALA A 480 -4.14 6.05 61.87
CA ALA A 480 -5.54 6.01 62.32
C ALA A 480 -6.47 5.38 61.27
N SER A 481 -6.20 5.62 59.98
CA SER A 481 -6.90 4.96 58.85
C SER A 481 -6.56 3.49 58.67
N ALA A 482 -5.41 3.01 59.18
CA ALA A 482 -4.99 1.61 59.12
C ALA A 482 -5.37 0.82 60.38
N ASP A 483 -5.38 1.47 61.56
CA ASP A 483 -5.79 0.92 62.85
C ASP A 483 -7.31 0.79 62.95
N GLY A 484 -8.05 1.73 62.31
CA GLY A 484 -9.43 1.51 61.91
C GLY A 484 -9.47 0.46 60.79
N LYS A 485 -9.62 -0.82 61.18
CA LYS A 485 -9.69 -1.97 60.26
C LYS A 485 -10.97 -1.95 59.40
N ASN A 486 -11.05 -1.01 58.47
CA ASN A 486 -12.18 -0.88 57.56
C ASN A 486 -12.22 -2.12 56.66
N VAL A 487 -13.14 -3.03 56.97
CA VAL A 487 -13.26 -4.30 56.26
C VAL A 487 -14.09 -4.06 55.00
N VAL A 488 -13.52 -4.39 53.85
CA VAL A 488 -14.29 -4.56 52.62
C VAL A 488 -14.88 -5.96 52.62
N LYS A 489 -16.20 -6.07 52.81
CA LYS A 489 -16.94 -7.33 52.78
C LYS A 489 -17.56 -7.54 51.41
N HIS A 490 -17.30 -8.68 50.81
CA HIS A 490 -17.97 -9.13 49.59
C HIS A 490 -18.97 -10.23 49.97
N SER A 491 -20.22 -10.13 49.49
CA SER A 491 -21.30 -11.07 49.79
C SER A 491 -22.25 -11.17 48.59
N THR A 492 -23.04 -12.24 48.48
CA THR A 492 -24.19 -12.30 47.55
C THR A 492 -25.49 -11.78 48.18
N ALA A 493 -25.49 -11.57 49.50
CA ALA A 493 -26.60 -11.00 50.27
C ALA A 493 -26.38 -9.50 50.57
N PRO A 494 -27.47 -8.71 50.72
CA PRO A 494 -27.39 -7.30 51.11
C PRO A 494 -26.81 -7.13 52.53
N ALA A 495 -26.33 -5.93 52.83
CA ALA A 495 -25.70 -5.62 54.11
C ALA A 495 -26.65 -5.83 55.30
N THR A 496 -26.22 -6.59 56.31
CA THR A 496 -27.01 -6.93 57.51
C THR A 496 -26.19 -6.78 58.80
N GLY A 497 -26.88 -6.61 59.92
CA GLY A 497 -26.28 -6.45 61.26
C GLY A 497 -26.11 -5.00 61.72
N SER A 498 -25.84 -4.83 63.03
CA SER A 498 -25.82 -3.55 63.73
C SER A 498 -24.46 -3.19 64.36
N SER A 499 -23.36 -3.79 63.87
CA SER A 499 -22.00 -3.54 64.36
C SER A 499 -20.96 -3.52 63.23
N GLY A 500 -20.16 -2.47 63.17
CA GLY A 500 -19.04 -2.28 62.25
C GLY A 500 -18.14 -1.12 62.69
N THR A 501 -17.00 -0.95 62.02
CA THR A 501 -16.11 0.21 62.17
C THR A 501 -16.59 1.34 61.25
N PRO A 502 -16.64 2.62 61.66
CA PRO A 502 -16.99 3.71 60.76
C PRO A 502 -16.06 3.73 59.53
N GLY A 503 -16.61 3.49 58.34
CA GLY A 503 -15.85 3.31 57.10
C GLY A 503 -15.70 1.86 56.61
N ASP A 504 -16.21 0.84 57.32
CA ASP A 504 -16.38 -0.51 56.75
C ASP A 504 -17.23 -0.43 55.47
N MET A 505 -16.91 -1.24 54.46
CA MET A 505 -17.62 -1.29 53.18
C MET A 505 -18.25 -2.67 52.96
N TRP A 506 -19.42 -2.72 52.33
CA TRP A 506 -20.08 -3.95 51.94
C TRP A 506 -20.44 -3.89 50.46
N PHE A 507 -19.99 -4.85 49.67
CA PHE A 507 -20.33 -5.02 48.26
C PHE A 507 -21.20 -6.27 48.10
N GLN A 508 -22.42 -6.09 47.57
CA GLN A 508 -23.24 -7.22 47.15
C GLN A 508 -22.92 -7.57 45.70
N HIS A 509 -22.65 -8.84 45.42
CA HIS A 509 -22.41 -9.38 44.08
C HIS A 509 -23.58 -10.23 43.59
N GLN A 510 -23.73 -10.33 42.28
CA GLN A 510 -24.66 -11.26 41.65
C GLN A 510 -24.19 -12.71 41.81
N THR A 511 -25.13 -13.64 42.01
CA THR A 511 -24.84 -15.07 42.14
C THR A 511 -24.85 -15.74 40.77
N ASP A 512 -23.72 -16.32 40.35
CA ASP A 512 -23.62 -17.24 39.22
C ASP A 512 -23.38 -18.68 39.72
N PRO A 513 -24.34 -19.62 39.56
CA PRO A 513 -24.17 -21.01 39.98
C PRO A 513 -23.02 -21.75 39.28
N SER A 514 -22.61 -21.30 38.09
CA SER A 514 -21.58 -21.96 37.28
C SER A 514 -20.15 -21.61 37.70
N ASN A 515 -19.98 -20.53 38.49
CA ASN A 515 -18.66 -19.93 38.75
C ASN A 515 -18.50 -19.47 40.21
N ALA A 516 -19.00 -20.29 41.15
CA ALA A 516 -19.02 -20.06 42.59
C ALA A 516 -17.61 -20.00 43.22
N GLY A 517 -16.93 -18.86 43.05
CA GLY A 517 -15.58 -18.59 43.56
C GLY A 517 -14.83 -17.46 42.85
N SER A 518 -15.33 -16.96 41.72
CA SER A 518 -14.68 -15.87 40.98
C SER A 518 -14.92 -14.49 41.61
N LEU A 519 -13.85 -13.70 41.79
CA LEU A 519 -13.91 -12.30 42.24
C LEU A 519 -14.39 -11.32 41.15
N ALA A 520 -14.64 -11.79 39.92
CA ALA A 520 -15.05 -10.97 38.77
C ALA A 520 -16.58 -10.77 38.64
N MET A 521 -17.36 -11.15 39.64
CA MET A 521 -18.83 -11.02 39.62
C MET A 521 -19.28 -9.55 39.69
N PRO A 522 -20.29 -9.11 38.90
CA PRO A 522 -20.80 -7.75 38.97
C PRO A 522 -21.29 -7.36 40.38
N VAL A 523 -20.98 -6.14 40.80
CA VAL A 523 -21.51 -5.53 42.03
C VAL A 523 -22.92 -5.01 41.75
N LEU A 524 -23.89 -5.49 42.51
CA LEU A 524 -25.30 -5.06 42.43
C LEU A 524 -25.57 -3.80 43.27
N ALA A 525 -24.93 -3.67 44.42
CA ALA A 525 -25.07 -2.55 45.34
C ALA A 525 -23.90 -2.50 46.33
N TRP A 526 -23.67 -1.32 46.93
CA TRP A 526 -22.72 -1.20 48.03
C TRP A 526 -23.21 -0.28 49.16
N TRP A 527 -22.69 -0.55 50.36
CA TRP A 527 -23.01 0.17 51.60
C TRP A 527 -21.71 0.56 52.31
N MET A 528 -21.77 1.65 53.08
CA MET A 528 -20.73 2.03 54.01
C MET A 528 -21.31 2.09 55.43
N TRP A 529 -20.57 1.58 56.42
CA TRP A 529 -20.97 1.67 57.82
C TRP A 529 -20.67 3.07 58.36
N SER A 530 -21.72 3.77 58.77
CA SER A 530 -21.65 5.15 59.30
C SER A 530 -21.15 5.26 60.74
N GLY A 531 -20.91 4.13 61.41
CA GLY A 531 -20.72 4.04 62.86
C GLY A 531 -21.97 3.55 63.59
N THR A 532 -23.17 3.78 63.04
CA THR A 532 -24.45 3.35 63.64
C THR A 532 -25.35 2.52 62.72
N ALA A 533 -25.17 2.60 61.40
CA ALA A 533 -25.96 1.87 60.42
C ALA A 533 -25.19 1.66 59.09
N TRP A 534 -25.56 0.62 58.34
CA TRP A 534 -25.18 0.46 56.93
C TRP A 534 -25.98 1.42 56.06
N ILE A 535 -25.32 2.44 55.51
CA ILE A 535 -25.94 3.40 54.59
C ILE A 535 -25.63 2.96 53.17
N SER A 536 -26.67 2.67 52.38
CA SER A 536 -26.54 2.38 50.95
C SER A 536 -25.96 3.59 50.23
N GLN A 537 -24.96 3.36 49.39
CA GLN A 537 -24.25 4.41 48.68
C GLN A 537 -24.65 4.38 47.20
N GLN A 538 -25.31 5.44 46.74
CA GLN A 538 -25.61 5.63 45.33
C GLN A 538 -24.44 6.31 44.63
N LEU A 539 -24.05 5.81 43.45
CA LEU A 539 -23.23 6.56 42.51
C LEU A 539 -24.10 7.69 41.92
N THR A 540 -24.17 8.81 42.64
CA THR A 540 -24.92 9.99 42.19
C THR A 540 -24.19 10.70 41.05
N GLY A 541 -24.92 11.51 40.28
CA GLY A 541 -24.33 12.32 39.19
C GLY A 541 -23.20 13.25 39.64
N ALA A 542 -23.11 13.58 40.93
CA ALA A 542 -21.98 14.32 41.52
C ALA A 542 -20.67 13.53 41.52
N VAL A 543 -20.72 12.19 41.62
CA VAL A 543 -19.54 11.32 41.54
C VAL A 543 -19.10 11.15 40.08
N LEU A 544 -20.06 11.05 39.15
CA LEU A 544 -19.76 10.98 37.70
C LEU A 544 -19.21 12.31 37.15
N THR A 545 -19.72 13.46 37.62
CA THR A 545 -19.18 14.78 37.21
C THR A 545 -17.82 15.12 37.83
N ALA A 546 -17.42 14.41 38.90
CA ALA A 546 -16.07 14.46 39.45
C ALA A 546 -15.13 13.38 38.87
N LEU A 547 -15.62 12.52 37.96
CA LEU A 547 -14.83 11.46 37.32
C LEU A 547 -14.03 12.03 36.15
N ASP A 548 -12.83 12.55 36.44
CA ASP A 548 -11.87 12.93 35.39
C ASP A 548 -11.30 11.67 34.71
N ALA A 549 -11.88 11.30 33.57
CA ALA A 549 -11.43 10.17 32.76
C ALA A 549 -9.96 10.30 32.31
N GLY A 550 -9.39 11.51 32.26
CA GLY A 550 -7.97 11.74 31.99
C GLY A 550 -7.03 11.25 33.10
N THR A 551 -7.56 10.99 34.30
CA THR A 551 -6.80 10.39 35.42
C THR A 551 -6.82 8.86 35.44
N ILE A 552 -7.59 8.21 34.56
CA ILE A 552 -7.64 6.76 34.42
C ILE A 552 -6.40 6.29 33.65
N THR A 553 -5.27 6.16 34.35
CA THR A 553 -3.99 5.76 33.75
C THR A 553 -3.89 4.26 33.40
N VAL A 554 -4.86 3.45 33.86
CA VAL A 554 -4.98 2.01 33.55
C VAL A 554 -6.45 1.59 33.53
N GLY A 555 -6.84 0.80 32.53
CA GLY A 555 -8.21 0.28 32.36
C GLY A 555 -8.72 0.42 30.93
N ALA A 556 -9.84 -0.22 30.62
CA ALA A 556 -10.56 -0.08 29.36
C ALA A 556 -12.02 0.30 29.63
N LEU A 557 -12.52 1.30 28.92
CA LEU A 557 -13.94 1.68 28.94
C LEU A 557 -14.69 0.75 27.97
N SER A 558 -15.25 -0.34 28.49
CA SER A 558 -15.98 -1.34 27.69
C SER A 558 -17.49 -1.11 27.77
N GLY A 559 -18.20 -1.21 26.63
CA GLY A 559 -19.66 -1.19 26.57
C GLY A 559 -20.33 0.17 26.85
N ILE A 560 -19.65 1.28 26.57
CA ILE A 560 -20.17 2.63 26.84
C ILE A 560 -20.52 3.36 25.54
N ASN A 561 -21.75 3.84 25.44
CA ASN A 561 -22.13 4.85 24.45
C ASN A 561 -21.58 6.22 24.90
N ILE A 562 -20.69 6.80 24.11
CA ILE A 562 -20.10 8.12 24.40
C ILE A 562 -20.85 9.15 23.57
N PHE A 563 -21.31 10.25 24.18
CA PHE A 563 -21.97 11.35 23.48
C PHE A 563 -21.36 12.68 23.91
N SER A 564 -21.02 13.54 22.95
CA SER A 564 -20.52 14.89 23.19
C SER A 564 -21.24 15.89 22.29
N PRO A 565 -22.00 16.87 22.81
CA PRO A 565 -22.10 17.26 24.21
C PRO A 565 -23.12 16.46 25.05
N GLY A 566 -23.96 15.63 24.42
CA GLY A 566 -24.94 14.79 25.12
C GLY A 566 -25.84 14.02 24.14
N ALA A 567 -26.53 12.99 24.62
CA ALA A 567 -27.28 12.05 23.76
C ALA A 567 -28.43 12.70 22.97
N GLY A 568 -29.14 13.67 23.56
CA GLY A 568 -30.24 14.41 22.93
C GLY A 568 -29.87 15.85 22.54
N LEU A 569 -28.60 16.12 22.26
CA LEU A 569 -28.12 17.43 21.82
C LEU A 569 -27.55 17.34 20.40
N LEU A 570 -27.73 18.39 19.61
CA LEU A 570 -27.24 18.51 18.24
C LEU A 570 -26.46 19.83 18.05
N PRO A 571 -25.37 19.84 17.28
CA PRO A 571 -24.67 18.66 16.74
C PRO A 571 -24.00 17.86 17.85
N ARG A 572 -23.87 16.54 17.68
CA ARG A 572 -23.09 15.67 18.59
C ARG A 572 -22.14 14.76 17.82
N THR A 573 -21.01 14.47 18.44
CA THR A 573 -20.20 13.29 18.12
C THR A 573 -20.60 12.18 19.07
N GLN A 574 -20.79 10.97 18.55
CA GLN A 574 -21.14 9.81 19.34
C GLN A 574 -20.32 8.57 18.96
N ILE A 575 -20.11 7.71 19.94
CA ILE A 575 -19.61 6.34 19.76
C ILE A 575 -20.69 5.42 20.32
N VAL A 576 -21.25 4.54 19.50
CA VAL A 576 -22.35 3.64 19.86
C VAL A 576 -22.05 2.26 19.27
N GLY A 577 -21.87 1.26 20.13
CA GLY A 577 -21.39 -0.05 19.71
C GLY A 577 -20.02 0.02 19.02
N SER A 578 -19.94 -0.47 17.78
CA SER A 578 -18.78 -0.39 16.87
C SER A 578 -18.65 0.94 16.12
N THR A 579 -19.72 1.75 16.06
CA THR A 579 -19.81 2.88 15.13
C THR A 579 -19.42 4.22 15.80
N ILE A 580 -18.55 4.99 15.15
CA ILE A 580 -18.32 6.40 15.46
C ILE A 580 -19.10 7.25 14.45
N SER A 581 -19.94 8.17 14.93
CA SER A 581 -20.76 9.02 14.06
C SER A 581 -20.85 10.48 14.52
N VAL A 582 -21.09 11.38 13.57
CA VAL A 582 -21.39 12.81 13.83
C VAL A 582 -22.82 13.10 13.37
N ILE A 583 -23.70 13.32 14.35
CA ILE A 583 -25.12 13.59 14.14
C ILE A 583 -25.37 15.09 14.17
N ARG A 584 -26.14 15.60 13.22
CA ARG A 584 -26.56 17.01 13.12
C ARG A 584 -28.08 17.09 12.94
N ALA A 585 -28.63 18.28 13.10
CA ALA A 585 -29.98 18.58 12.64
C ALA A 585 -29.94 18.77 11.12
N GLY A 586 -30.82 18.07 10.40
CA GLY A 586 -31.06 18.27 8.97
C GLY A 586 -32.01 19.44 8.70
N ALA A 587 -32.51 19.51 7.46
CA ALA A 587 -33.27 20.66 6.98
C ALA A 587 -34.66 20.81 7.63
N GLU A 588 -35.26 19.71 8.09
CA GLU A 588 -36.58 19.68 8.74
C GLU A 588 -36.48 19.48 10.27
N GLY A 589 -35.26 19.41 10.82
CA GLY A 589 -34.95 19.25 12.25
C GLY A 589 -34.72 17.80 12.69
N GLU A 590 -34.71 16.87 11.73
CA GLU A 590 -34.40 15.45 11.87
C GLU A 590 -32.92 15.18 12.21
N GLU A 591 -32.62 14.02 12.78
CA GLU A 591 -31.25 13.63 13.12
C GLU A 591 -30.53 12.98 11.93
N VAL A 592 -29.51 13.64 11.39
CA VAL A 592 -28.77 13.19 10.21
C VAL A 592 -27.33 12.83 10.56
N THR A 593 -26.91 11.62 10.17
CA THR A 593 -25.51 11.17 10.25
C THR A 593 -24.70 11.80 9.12
N THR A 594 -23.83 12.76 9.47
CA THR A 594 -22.99 13.50 8.51
C THR A 594 -21.58 12.96 8.37
N VAL A 595 -21.12 12.16 9.34
CA VAL A 595 -19.86 11.40 9.28
C VAL A 595 -20.12 10.06 9.95
N GLN A 596 -19.63 8.98 9.36
CA GLN A 596 -19.73 7.63 9.90
C GLN A 596 -18.43 6.84 9.68
N LEU A 597 -18.02 6.11 10.71
CA LEU A 597 -16.94 5.14 10.71
C LEU A 597 -17.47 3.84 11.34
N GLY A 598 -17.48 2.75 10.56
CA GLY A 598 -18.13 1.49 10.91
C GLY A 598 -19.65 1.51 10.68
N GLY A 599 -20.32 0.42 11.05
CA GLY A 599 -21.77 0.28 10.99
C GLY A 599 -22.29 -0.77 11.96
N ALA A 600 -23.60 -1.03 11.90
CA ALA A 600 -24.24 -2.07 12.72
C ALA A 600 -23.86 -3.48 12.23
N ASP A 601 -23.95 -3.69 10.91
CA ASP A 601 -23.67 -4.97 10.25
C ASP A 601 -22.39 -4.92 9.39
N ASP A 602 -22.11 -3.76 8.77
CA ASP A 602 -21.03 -3.58 7.80
C ASP A 602 -20.10 -2.38 8.12
N ASP A 603 -18.79 -2.54 7.86
CA ASP A 603 -17.79 -1.49 8.05
C ASP A 603 -17.74 -0.53 6.84
N GLN A 604 -17.94 0.76 7.08
CA GLN A 604 -17.86 1.81 6.06
C GLN A 604 -17.22 3.10 6.59
N LEU A 605 -16.74 3.95 5.68
CA LEU A 605 -16.31 5.32 5.95
C LEU A 605 -17.15 6.26 5.10
N MET A 606 -18.09 7.00 5.69
CA MET A 606 -18.96 7.91 4.94
C MET A 606 -18.91 9.34 5.46
N ILE A 607 -18.99 10.29 4.54
CA ILE A 607 -19.26 11.70 4.79
C ILE A 607 -20.48 12.09 3.96
N SER A 608 -21.52 12.59 4.62
CA SER A 608 -22.76 13.05 4.01
C SER A 608 -23.00 14.53 4.26
N ASP A 609 -23.83 15.16 3.44
CA ASP A 609 -24.35 16.49 3.70
C ASP A 609 -25.39 16.49 4.85
N THR A 610 -25.96 17.66 5.14
CA THR A 610 -26.98 17.83 6.19
C THR A 610 -28.29 17.14 5.90
N ASP A 611 -28.50 16.66 4.67
CA ASP A 611 -29.73 16.04 4.21
C ASP A 611 -29.54 14.50 4.08
N GLY A 612 -28.36 14.00 4.50
CA GLY A 612 -27.99 12.59 4.54
C GLY A 612 -27.36 12.05 3.24
N SER A 613 -27.25 12.87 2.20
CA SER A 613 -26.74 12.42 0.90
C SER A 613 -25.22 12.26 0.94
N PRO A 614 -24.66 11.13 0.45
CA PRO A 614 -23.22 10.88 0.51
C PRO A 614 -22.44 11.84 -0.39
N LEU A 615 -21.50 12.57 0.19
CA LEU A 615 -20.56 13.46 -0.50
C LEU A 615 -19.26 12.76 -0.87
N GLY A 616 -18.83 11.80 -0.05
CA GLY A 616 -17.70 10.94 -0.35
C GLY A 616 -17.39 9.93 0.76
N GLY A 617 -16.73 8.84 0.42
CA GLY A 617 -16.51 7.73 1.33
C GLY A 617 -15.96 6.46 0.70
N ILE A 618 -15.97 5.39 1.48
CA ILE A 618 -15.71 4.01 1.09
C ILE A 618 -16.89 3.17 1.59
N ASP A 619 -17.57 2.48 0.68
CA ASP A 619 -18.70 1.59 0.99
C ASP A 619 -18.22 0.22 1.52
N PRO A 620 -19.11 -0.63 2.07
CA PRO A 620 -18.76 -1.96 2.57
C PRO A 620 -18.05 -2.86 1.55
N GLU A 621 -18.36 -2.69 0.27
CA GLU A 621 -17.73 -3.41 -0.83
C GLU A 621 -16.33 -2.86 -1.20
N GLY A 622 -15.90 -1.75 -0.60
CA GLY A 622 -14.61 -1.11 -0.82
C GLY A 622 -14.55 -0.16 -2.01
N ASN A 623 -15.69 0.19 -2.62
CA ASN A 623 -15.75 1.18 -3.68
C ASN A 623 -15.56 2.59 -3.10
N VAL A 624 -14.82 3.43 -3.83
CA VAL A 624 -14.60 4.82 -3.45
C VAL A 624 -15.68 5.71 -4.05
N LEU A 625 -16.48 6.35 -3.18
CA LEU A 625 -17.42 7.41 -3.53
C LEU A 625 -16.68 8.75 -3.48
N ALA A 626 -16.50 9.40 -4.62
CA ALA A 626 -15.92 10.74 -4.72
C ALA A 626 -16.33 11.43 -6.03
N GLN A 627 -16.49 12.76 -6.02
CA GLN A 627 -16.61 13.55 -7.25
C GLN A 627 -15.24 13.77 -7.91
N ASP A 628 -14.23 14.09 -7.10
CA ASP A 628 -12.83 14.24 -7.50
C ASP A 628 -11.96 13.37 -6.57
N LEU A 629 -11.02 12.60 -7.14
CA LEU A 629 -10.08 11.76 -6.38
C LEU A 629 -8.64 12.21 -6.64
N SER A 630 -7.96 12.68 -5.59
CA SER A 630 -6.53 13.00 -5.62
C SER A 630 -5.74 11.92 -4.88
N VAL A 631 -4.78 11.30 -5.56
CA VAL A 631 -3.90 10.26 -5.01
C VAL A 631 -2.48 10.80 -4.83
N ASN A 632 -1.83 10.44 -3.71
CA ASN A 632 -0.44 10.81 -3.45
C ASN A 632 0.50 9.76 -4.04
N GLY A 633 0.69 9.81 -5.35
CA GLY A 633 1.42 8.82 -6.15
C GLY A 633 0.65 8.45 -7.41
N ASP A 634 0.91 7.26 -7.96
CA ASP A 634 0.17 6.74 -9.10
C ASP A 634 -1.09 5.98 -8.67
N LEU A 635 -2.19 6.17 -9.40
CA LEU A 635 -3.37 5.30 -9.29
C LEU A 635 -3.04 3.93 -9.92
N THR A 636 -2.98 2.87 -9.13
CA THR A 636 -2.66 1.52 -9.61
C THR A 636 -3.88 0.62 -9.71
N VAL A 637 -3.99 -0.18 -10.77
CA VAL A 637 -4.97 -1.28 -10.87
C VAL A 637 -4.22 -2.61 -10.90
N GLY A 638 -4.53 -3.51 -9.97
CA GLY A 638 -3.80 -4.78 -9.81
C GLY A 638 -2.31 -4.61 -9.50
N GLY A 639 -1.91 -3.47 -8.91
CA GLY A 639 -0.52 -3.12 -8.62
C GLY A 639 0.26 -2.52 -9.81
N VAL A 640 -0.36 -2.31 -10.97
CA VAL A 640 0.25 -1.64 -12.13
C VAL A 640 -0.26 -0.20 -12.21
N ALA A 641 0.63 0.77 -12.37
CA ALA A 641 0.26 2.18 -12.51
C ALA A 641 -0.61 2.39 -13.77
N LEU A 642 -1.69 3.17 -13.65
CA LEU A 642 -2.59 3.44 -14.75
C LEU A 642 -1.87 4.08 -15.97
N PRO A 643 -0.89 5.01 -15.81
CA PRO A 643 -0.06 5.46 -16.92
C PRO A 643 0.66 4.33 -17.66
N ASP A 644 1.21 3.34 -16.95
CA ASP A 644 1.88 2.18 -17.56
C ASP A 644 0.89 1.30 -18.32
N MET A 645 -0.31 1.07 -17.77
CA MET A 645 -1.38 0.30 -18.43
C MET A 645 -1.91 0.97 -19.70
N LEU A 646 -2.00 2.30 -19.70
CA LEU A 646 -2.41 3.10 -20.87
C LEU A 646 -1.26 3.26 -21.87
N SER A 647 -0.01 3.26 -21.40
CA SER A 647 1.17 3.50 -22.24
C SER A 647 1.25 2.61 -23.49
N PRO A 648 0.96 1.29 -23.52
CA PRO A 648 1.07 0.51 -24.75
C PRO A 648 -0.06 0.73 -25.75
N LEU A 649 -1.18 1.34 -25.34
CA LEU A 649 -2.38 1.48 -26.18
C LEU A 649 -2.19 2.55 -27.28
N PRO A 650 -2.91 2.45 -28.42
CA PRO A 650 -2.90 3.48 -29.45
C PRO A 650 -3.42 4.83 -28.96
N GLN A 651 -2.67 5.91 -29.17
CA GLN A 651 -3.08 7.27 -28.80
C GLN A 651 -3.87 7.99 -29.91
N GLY A 652 -4.02 7.37 -31.09
CA GLY A 652 -4.81 7.93 -32.19
C GLY A 652 -4.07 9.01 -32.98
N ILE A 653 -4.77 10.03 -33.47
CA ILE A 653 -4.18 11.03 -34.37
C ILE A 653 -3.38 12.06 -33.56
N ILE A 654 -2.06 12.01 -33.65
CA ILE A 654 -1.14 12.90 -32.92
C ILE A 654 -0.75 14.16 -33.69
N ALA A 655 -0.87 14.15 -35.03
CA ALA A 655 -0.73 15.34 -35.86
C ALA A 655 -1.61 15.22 -37.11
N ARG A 656 -2.28 16.31 -37.51
CA ARG A 656 -3.14 16.32 -38.70
C ARG A 656 -3.21 17.71 -39.32
N GLN A 657 -3.09 17.75 -40.64
CA GLN A 657 -3.50 18.88 -41.46
C GLN A 657 -4.65 18.47 -42.37
N LYS A 658 -5.81 19.09 -42.16
CA LYS A 658 -6.92 19.06 -43.10
C LYS A 658 -6.75 20.16 -44.15
N LEU A 659 -7.01 19.84 -45.41
CA LEU A 659 -6.93 20.74 -46.56
C LEU A 659 -8.33 20.92 -47.16
N GLY A 660 -8.83 22.15 -47.14
CA GLY A 660 -10.11 22.57 -47.73
C GLY A 660 -9.94 23.62 -48.82
N SER A 661 -11.01 24.35 -49.16
CA SER A 661 -11.01 25.33 -50.25
C SER A 661 -9.95 26.43 -50.11
N THR A 662 -9.66 26.84 -48.88
CA THR A 662 -8.68 27.89 -48.51
C THR A 662 -7.22 27.41 -48.47
N SER A 663 -6.95 26.13 -48.74
CA SER A 663 -5.59 25.58 -48.68
C SER A 663 -4.64 26.23 -49.70
N ALA A 664 -3.49 26.72 -49.22
CA ALA A 664 -2.43 27.26 -50.09
C ALA A 664 -1.93 26.23 -51.13
N LEU A 665 -2.00 24.93 -50.80
CA LEU A 665 -1.62 23.83 -51.71
C LEU A 665 -2.50 23.74 -52.96
N ASN A 666 -3.71 24.32 -52.95
CA ASN A 666 -4.57 24.42 -54.15
C ASN A 666 -3.95 25.27 -55.27
N SER A 667 -3.01 26.16 -54.91
CA SER A 667 -2.31 27.08 -55.82
C SER A 667 -0.86 26.67 -56.12
N ILE A 668 -0.36 25.59 -55.53
CA ILE A 668 1.03 25.12 -55.69
C ILE A 668 1.08 24.03 -56.76
N TYR A 669 1.90 24.25 -57.79
CA TYR A 669 2.11 23.32 -58.89
C TYR A 669 3.49 22.66 -58.78
N VAL A 670 3.49 21.35 -58.60
CA VAL A 670 4.67 20.48 -58.57
C VAL A 670 4.95 19.99 -59.98
N GLY A 671 6.21 20.07 -60.42
CA GLY A 671 6.67 19.57 -61.72
C GLY A 671 7.76 18.52 -61.59
N GLY A 672 8.63 18.43 -62.60
CA GLY A 672 9.75 17.48 -62.63
C GLY A 672 10.87 17.73 -61.59
N THR A 673 10.75 18.74 -60.74
CA THR A 673 11.67 19.06 -59.62
C THR A 673 10.97 18.77 -58.30
N GLU A 674 11.66 18.12 -57.35
CA GLU A 674 11.09 17.84 -56.02
C GLU A 674 10.81 19.15 -55.26
N LEU A 675 9.59 19.30 -54.77
CA LEU A 675 9.12 20.46 -54.02
C LEU A 675 8.59 20.05 -52.65
N GLY A 676 8.96 20.77 -51.60
CA GLY A 676 8.35 20.64 -50.28
C GLY A 676 6.94 21.24 -50.26
N LEU A 677 5.97 20.54 -49.67
CA LEU A 677 4.57 20.91 -49.71
C LEU A 677 4.03 21.30 -48.34
N LEU A 678 4.10 20.39 -47.38
CA LEU A 678 3.53 20.54 -46.05
C LEU A 678 4.46 19.93 -45.02
N GLU A 679 4.63 20.62 -43.90
CA GLU A 679 5.32 20.11 -42.74
C GLU A 679 4.31 19.80 -41.62
N LEU A 680 4.49 18.67 -40.94
CA LEU A 680 3.85 18.34 -39.66
C LEU A 680 4.91 18.28 -38.56
N SER A 681 4.56 18.70 -37.36
CA SER A 681 5.35 18.42 -36.15
C SER A 681 4.63 17.37 -35.31
N ALA A 682 5.37 16.40 -34.78
CA ALA A 682 4.86 15.35 -33.91
C ALA A 682 5.97 14.87 -32.96
N ASP A 683 5.60 14.55 -31.72
CA ASP A 683 6.49 13.85 -30.80
C ASP A 683 6.36 12.33 -31.02
N LEU A 684 7.49 11.65 -31.12
CA LEU A 684 7.61 10.23 -31.44
C LEU A 684 8.41 9.53 -30.33
N HIS A 685 7.70 8.90 -29.40
CA HIS A 685 8.31 8.09 -28.34
C HIS A 685 8.94 6.80 -28.89
N ALA A 686 9.96 6.32 -28.18
CA ALA A 686 10.71 5.11 -28.50
C ALA A 686 9.82 3.86 -28.50
N GLY A 687 10.09 2.92 -29.41
CA GLY A 687 9.40 1.63 -29.42
C GLY A 687 7.90 1.69 -29.74
N ARG A 688 7.38 2.81 -30.28
CA ARG A 688 5.99 2.96 -30.74
C ARG A 688 5.90 2.96 -32.27
N GLU A 689 4.75 2.50 -32.79
CA GLU A 689 4.44 2.57 -34.21
C GLU A 689 3.62 3.82 -34.55
N TYR A 690 4.01 4.51 -35.62
CA TYR A 690 3.29 5.67 -36.14
C TYR A 690 2.99 5.49 -37.62
N GLU A 691 1.75 5.73 -38.04
CA GLU A 691 1.30 5.65 -39.42
C GLU A 691 1.22 7.06 -40.03
N PHE A 692 2.01 7.31 -41.08
CA PHE A 692 1.90 8.52 -41.89
C PHE A 692 0.93 8.27 -43.05
N PHE A 693 -0.11 9.09 -43.11
CA PHE A 693 -1.21 8.98 -44.06
C PHE A 693 -1.34 10.26 -44.91
N VAL A 694 -1.59 10.07 -46.20
CA VAL A 694 -2.01 11.11 -47.17
C VAL A 694 -3.23 10.58 -47.90
N GLY A 695 -4.37 11.25 -47.80
CA GLY A 695 -5.58 10.91 -48.52
C GLY A 695 -6.27 12.13 -49.13
N GLY A 696 -6.77 12.01 -50.36
CA GLY A 696 -7.66 12.99 -50.97
C GLY A 696 -7.34 13.34 -52.42
N ASN A 697 -7.90 14.44 -52.91
CA ASN A 697 -7.95 14.75 -54.34
C ASN A 697 -6.71 15.50 -54.85
N VAL A 698 -6.09 14.95 -55.90
CA VAL A 698 -5.01 15.60 -56.66
C VAL A 698 -5.40 15.77 -58.12
N LYS A 699 -4.87 16.83 -58.75
CA LYS A 699 -5.02 17.08 -60.18
C LYS A 699 -3.67 17.01 -60.88
N THR A 700 -3.61 16.26 -61.98
CA THR A 700 -2.42 16.13 -62.83
C THR A 700 -2.72 16.52 -64.27
N SER A 701 -1.80 17.21 -64.95
CA SER A 701 -2.02 17.73 -66.31
C SER A 701 -1.77 16.72 -67.44
N ALA A 702 -1.15 15.59 -67.14
CA ALA A 702 -0.87 14.49 -68.05
C ALA A 702 -0.89 13.16 -67.28
N ALA A 703 -1.01 12.04 -68.01
CA ALA A 703 -0.77 10.73 -67.41
C ALA A 703 0.74 10.51 -67.19
N GLY A 704 1.12 9.95 -66.05
CA GLY A 704 2.52 9.77 -65.66
C GLY A 704 2.66 9.27 -64.22
N ILE A 705 3.83 9.48 -63.62
CA ILE A 705 4.12 9.06 -62.25
C ILE A 705 4.28 10.29 -61.35
N VAL A 706 3.60 10.26 -60.20
CA VAL A 706 3.82 11.15 -59.06
C VAL A 706 4.65 10.40 -58.02
N SER A 707 5.75 11.00 -57.59
CA SER A 707 6.48 10.56 -56.41
C SER A 707 6.08 11.45 -55.23
N LEU A 708 5.64 10.86 -54.13
CA LEU A 708 5.52 11.54 -52.84
C LEU A 708 6.64 11.01 -51.93
N ARG A 709 7.27 11.88 -51.14
CA ARG A 709 8.31 11.47 -50.18
C ARG A 709 8.08 12.12 -48.84
N VAL A 710 8.45 11.42 -47.78
CA VAL A 710 8.50 11.97 -46.43
C VAL A 710 9.96 12.23 -46.09
N ARG A 711 10.30 13.47 -45.79
CA ARG A 711 11.60 13.89 -45.23
C ARG A 711 11.41 14.24 -43.77
N ALA A 712 12.41 14.03 -42.93
CA ALA A 712 12.31 14.45 -41.53
C ALA A 712 13.64 14.91 -40.94
N THR A 713 13.49 15.63 -39.83
CA THR A 713 14.54 16.05 -38.91
C THR A 713 14.03 15.84 -37.49
N THR A 714 14.86 15.29 -36.63
CA THR A 714 14.53 14.98 -35.23
C THR A 714 15.46 15.70 -34.27
N ALA A 715 14.97 15.92 -33.05
CA ALA A 715 15.74 16.38 -31.90
C ALA A 715 15.27 15.61 -30.65
N ALA A 716 15.98 15.72 -29.53
CA ALA A 716 15.50 15.18 -28.25
C ALA A 716 14.10 15.70 -27.93
N LEU A 717 13.23 14.86 -27.35
CA LEU A 717 11.86 15.23 -26.98
C LEU A 717 11.80 16.57 -26.24
N GLY A 718 10.88 17.46 -26.66
CA GLY A 718 10.72 18.81 -26.12
C GLY A 718 11.68 19.86 -26.70
N SER A 719 12.64 19.47 -27.55
CA SER A 719 13.51 20.40 -28.28
C SER A 719 13.00 20.62 -29.72
N THR A 720 13.05 21.85 -30.23
CA THR A 720 12.62 22.15 -31.60
C THR A 720 13.62 21.60 -32.64
N PRO A 721 13.24 20.68 -33.54
CA PRO A 721 14.12 20.25 -34.62
C PRO A 721 14.37 21.36 -35.65
N ALA A 722 15.53 21.28 -36.32
CA ALA A 722 15.80 22.11 -37.49
C ALA A 722 14.69 21.93 -38.55
N ALA A 723 14.45 22.94 -39.40
CA ALA A 723 13.43 22.81 -40.44
C ALA A 723 13.87 21.76 -41.50
N PRO A 724 13.04 20.74 -41.80
CA PRO A 724 13.34 19.78 -42.85
C PRO A 724 13.32 20.45 -44.24
N ALA A 725 14.23 20.01 -45.11
CA ALA A 725 14.34 20.44 -46.50
C ALA A 725 14.20 19.23 -47.45
N ILE A 726 14.10 19.48 -48.76
CA ILE A 726 14.10 18.40 -49.77
C ILE A 726 15.40 17.57 -49.77
N THR A 727 16.47 18.08 -49.17
CA THR A 727 17.76 17.42 -48.95
C THR A 727 17.86 16.67 -47.62
N SER A 728 16.89 16.80 -46.72
CA SER A 728 16.87 16.08 -45.44
C SER A 728 16.69 14.57 -45.64
N PRO A 729 17.05 13.74 -44.63
CA PRO A 729 16.90 12.29 -44.69
C PRO A 729 15.49 11.87 -45.13
N GLY A 730 15.40 10.99 -46.13
CA GLY A 730 14.13 10.43 -46.58
C GLY A 730 13.70 9.27 -45.69
N LEU A 731 12.50 9.35 -45.12
CA LEU A 731 11.91 8.27 -44.32
C LEU A 731 11.11 7.31 -45.22
N LEU A 732 10.24 7.86 -46.06
CA LEU A 732 9.26 7.10 -46.85
C LEU A 732 9.19 7.62 -48.28
N THR A 733 8.77 6.79 -49.23
CA THR A 733 8.48 7.18 -50.61
C THR A 733 7.31 6.37 -51.16
N ALA A 734 6.38 7.06 -51.82
CA ALA A 734 5.36 6.49 -52.69
C ALA A 734 5.67 6.82 -54.15
N VAL A 735 5.32 5.88 -55.02
CA VAL A 735 5.36 6.03 -56.47
C VAL A 735 3.95 5.71 -56.97
N ILE A 736 3.21 6.75 -57.34
CA ILE A 736 1.78 6.71 -57.65
C ILE A 736 1.61 6.94 -59.16
N PRO A 737 1.12 5.96 -59.94
CA PRO A 737 0.73 6.20 -61.32
C PRO A 737 -0.56 7.02 -61.34
N CYS A 738 -0.55 8.13 -62.06
CA CYS A 738 -1.66 9.09 -62.14
C CYS A 738 -2.12 9.26 -63.59
N GLN A 739 -3.42 9.35 -63.80
CA GLN A 739 -4.02 9.75 -65.08
C GLN A 739 -4.05 11.28 -65.23
N SER A 740 -4.34 11.80 -66.42
CA SER A 740 -4.64 13.23 -66.58
C SER A 740 -6.02 13.55 -66.03
N GLY A 741 -6.16 14.64 -65.28
CA GLY A 741 -7.40 15.06 -64.62
C GLY A 741 -7.33 15.03 -63.09
N ASN A 742 -8.50 15.12 -62.45
CA ASN A 742 -8.65 14.98 -61.00
C ASN A 742 -8.77 13.49 -60.65
N GLN A 743 -8.05 13.04 -59.62
CA GLN A 743 -8.21 11.70 -59.05
C GLN A 743 -7.96 11.72 -57.54
N GLU A 744 -8.58 10.79 -56.83
CA GLU A 744 -8.24 10.55 -55.43
C GLU A 744 -6.95 9.72 -55.34
N ILE A 745 -6.10 10.07 -54.38
CA ILE A 745 -4.95 9.26 -54.00
C ILE A 745 -5.03 8.94 -52.51
N THR A 746 -4.59 7.73 -52.17
CA THR A 746 -4.43 7.30 -50.78
C THR A 746 -3.06 6.65 -50.64
N TRP A 747 -2.28 7.13 -49.69
CA TRP A 747 -0.99 6.57 -49.33
C TRP A 747 -0.91 6.47 -47.81
N SER A 748 -0.64 5.26 -47.32
CA SER A 748 -0.35 5.04 -45.91
C SER A 748 0.88 4.16 -45.71
N LYS A 749 1.75 4.53 -44.77
CA LYS A 749 2.95 3.79 -44.38
C LYS A 749 3.34 4.05 -42.92
N ILE A 750 3.86 3.02 -42.28
CA ILE A 750 4.48 3.12 -40.95
C ILE A 750 5.79 3.90 -41.06
N LEU A 751 5.96 4.94 -40.24
CA LEU A 751 7.21 5.65 -40.03
C LEU A 751 8.23 4.75 -39.32
N PRO A 752 9.55 4.93 -39.54
CA PRO A 752 10.55 4.19 -38.79
C PRO A 752 10.34 4.34 -37.27
N VAL A 753 10.30 3.21 -36.55
CA VAL A 753 10.23 3.19 -35.08
C VAL A 753 11.47 3.89 -34.51
N GLN A 754 11.27 4.81 -33.57
CA GLN A 754 12.36 5.57 -32.98
C GLN A 754 13.06 4.75 -31.88
N ALA A 755 14.39 4.91 -31.77
CA ALA A 755 15.22 4.25 -30.76
C ALA A 755 15.27 5.02 -29.43
N SER A 756 14.81 6.27 -29.43
CA SER A 756 14.72 7.18 -28.29
C SER A 756 13.57 8.16 -28.55
N ASP A 757 12.99 8.73 -27.49
CA ASP A 757 11.96 9.74 -27.61
C ASP A 757 12.49 11.00 -28.31
N VAL A 758 11.81 11.42 -29.38
CA VAL A 758 12.22 12.56 -30.20
C VAL A 758 11.04 13.44 -30.59
N SER A 759 11.26 14.74 -30.62
CA SER A 759 10.41 15.65 -31.38
C SER A 759 10.81 15.58 -32.86
N ALA A 760 9.85 15.43 -33.76
CA ALA A 760 10.06 15.27 -35.19
C ALA A 760 9.35 16.35 -36.00
N ARG A 761 10.05 16.92 -36.98
CA ARG A 761 9.48 17.76 -38.04
C ARG A 761 9.52 17.01 -39.35
N ILE A 762 8.36 16.81 -39.97
CA ILE A 762 8.12 15.85 -41.04
C ILE A 762 7.54 16.58 -42.26
N LEU A 763 8.35 16.70 -43.31
CA LEU A 763 8.00 17.35 -44.57
C LEU A 763 7.52 16.34 -45.61
N LEU A 764 6.29 16.51 -46.09
CA LEU A 764 5.83 15.91 -47.33
C LEU A 764 6.43 16.67 -48.51
N THR A 765 7.12 15.96 -49.40
CA THR A 765 7.58 16.48 -50.69
C THR A 765 6.90 15.73 -51.84
N ALA A 766 6.86 16.35 -53.00
CA ALA A 766 6.34 15.72 -54.22
C ALA A 766 7.18 16.07 -55.45
N GLN A 767 7.14 15.19 -56.46
CA GLN A 767 7.78 15.35 -57.76
C GLN A 767 6.98 14.60 -58.84
N THR A 768 6.89 15.13 -60.06
CA THR A 768 6.33 14.38 -61.21
C THR A 768 7.45 13.75 -62.05
N SER A 769 7.14 12.73 -62.84
CA SER A 769 8.12 12.04 -63.70
C SER A 769 8.58 12.81 -64.94
N SER A 770 8.06 14.02 -65.17
CA SER A 770 8.44 14.86 -66.32
C SER A 770 8.23 16.33 -65.99
N ALA A 771 9.14 17.20 -66.45
CA ALA A 771 8.96 18.65 -66.39
C ALA A 771 7.69 19.15 -67.12
N SER A 772 7.15 18.38 -68.07
CA SER A 772 5.89 18.68 -68.77
C SER A 772 4.62 18.24 -68.03
N MET A 773 4.74 17.49 -66.93
CA MET A 773 3.63 17.04 -66.10
C MET A 773 3.57 17.89 -64.83
N SER A 774 2.43 18.54 -64.59
CA SER A 774 2.15 19.22 -63.33
C SER A 774 1.25 18.39 -62.43
N LEU A 775 1.42 18.55 -61.11
CA LEU A 775 0.61 18.00 -60.03
C LEU A 775 0.22 19.16 -59.10
N ARG A 776 -1.02 19.16 -58.60
CA ARG A 776 -1.44 19.97 -57.44
C ARG A 776 -2.40 19.17 -56.57
N PHE A 777 -2.44 19.47 -55.27
CA PHE A 777 -3.59 19.08 -54.44
C PHE A 777 -4.78 19.94 -54.89
N ASN A 778 -5.94 19.32 -55.12
CA ASN A 778 -7.10 19.97 -55.71
C ASN A 778 -8.29 19.85 -54.76
N THR A 779 -8.19 20.54 -53.63
CA THR A 779 -9.03 20.35 -52.45
C THR A 779 -10.13 21.39 -52.36
N SER A 780 -11.25 21.01 -51.77
CA SER A 780 -12.38 21.90 -51.50
C SER A 780 -13.08 21.43 -50.22
N ASP A 781 -14.08 22.17 -49.75
CA ASP A 781 -14.79 21.81 -48.52
C ASP A 781 -15.71 20.60 -48.68
N THR A 782 -15.96 20.17 -49.93
CA THR A 782 -16.66 18.93 -50.30
C THR A 782 -15.73 17.81 -50.76
N LEU A 783 -14.48 18.12 -51.11
CA LEU A 783 -13.42 17.18 -51.50
C LEU A 783 -12.15 17.53 -50.71
N THR A 784 -12.20 17.31 -49.40
CA THR A 784 -11.08 17.63 -48.52
C THR A 784 -9.94 16.63 -48.71
N SER A 785 -8.72 17.04 -48.42
CA SER A 785 -7.60 16.10 -48.27
C SER A 785 -7.04 16.16 -46.87
N ASP A 786 -6.55 15.04 -46.38
CA ASP A 786 -6.02 14.90 -45.03
C ASP A 786 -4.61 14.31 -45.09
N ILE A 787 -3.70 14.97 -44.37
CA ILE A 787 -2.33 14.50 -44.15
C ILE A 787 -2.16 14.39 -42.65
N MET A 788 -1.88 13.19 -42.14
CA MET A 788 -1.88 12.94 -40.69
C MET A 788 -0.86 11.89 -40.25
N ILE A 789 -0.54 11.92 -38.96
CA ILE A 789 0.26 10.94 -38.25
C ILE A 789 -0.62 10.34 -37.15
N THR A 790 -0.75 9.02 -37.17
CA THR A 790 -1.55 8.25 -36.21
C THR A 790 -0.63 7.36 -35.39
N ASP A 791 -0.63 7.54 -34.07
CA ASP A 791 -0.05 6.62 -33.11
C ASP A 791 -0.87 5.32 -33.06
N ARG A 792 -0.16 4.19 -33.20
CA ARG A 792 -0.73 2.84 -33.26
C ARG A 792 -0.41 1.97 -32.03
N GLY A 793 0.13 2.56 -30.96
CA GLY A 793 0.54 1.83 -29.76
C GLY A 793 2.00 1.37 -29.81
N SER A 794 2.35 0.50 -28.87
CA SER A 794 3.70 -0.09 -28.77
C SER A 794 3.99 -1.09 -29.90
N TYR A 795 5.25 -1.07 -30.36
CA TYR A 795 5.79 -2.02 -31.35
C TYR A 795 5.92 -3.42 -30.74
N GLY A 796 4.89 -4.25 -30.96
CA GLY A 796 4.85 -5.62 -30.47
C GLY A 796 5.67 -6.59 -31.33
N SER A 797 6.85 -7.00 -30.85
CA SER A 797 7.55 -8.19 -31.34
C SER A 797 6.82 -9.47 -30.90
N TRP A 798 5.69 -9.78 -31.52
CA TRP A 798 5.01 -11.06 -31.30
C TRP A 798 5.80 -12.21 -31.95
N GLY A 799 6.08 -13.25 -31.16
CA GLY A 799 7.01 -14.31 -31.53
C GLY A 799 6.42 -15.38 -32.44
N ASP A 800 6.38 -15.13 -33.76
CA ASP A 800 6.14 -16.19 -34.77
C ASP A 800 7.08 -16.13 -35.99
N GLY A 801 8.33 -15.70 -35.79
CA GLY A 801 9.43 -16.14 -36.65
C GLY A 801 9.48 -15.56 -38.06
N ALA A 802 9.01 -14.32 -38.25
CA ALA A 802 9.36 -13.52 -39.42
C ALA A 802 9.85 -12.13 -39.01
N VAL A 803 11.15 -12.01 -38.75
CA VAL A 803 11.79 -10.70 -38.52
C VAL A 803 11.78 -9.92 -39.84
N SER A 804 10.69 -9.20 -40.09
CA SER A 804 10.72 -8.11 -41.05
C SER A 804 11.54 -7.00 -40.42
N ASN A 805 12.84 -6.96 -40.71
CA ASN A 805 13.68 -5.78 -40.48
C ASN A 805 13.22 -4.65 -41.43
N GLY A 806 12.00 -4.17 -41.18
CA GLY A 806 11.42 -2.94 -41.73
C GLY A 806 12.12 -1.68 -41.25
N GLY A 807 13.17 -1.83 -40.43
CA GLY A 807 14.25 -0.87 -40.24
C GLY A 807 15.02 -0.63 -41.54
N GLY A 808 14.34 -0.09 -42.55
CA GLY A 808 15.00 0.67 -43.60
C GLY A 808 15.67 1.86 -42.93
N THR A 809 17.00 1.85 -42.89
CA THR A 809 17.79 3.06 -42.60
C THR A 809 17.27 4.20 -43.47
N PRO A 810 17.08 5.42 -42.94
CA PRO A 810 16.61 6.56 -43.72
C PRO A 810 17.38 6.66 -45.04
N PHE A 811 16.66 6.80 -46.15
CA PHE A 811 17.24 6.82 -47.48
C PHE A 811 18.17 8.04 -47.61
N SER A 812 19.47 7.80 -47.48
CA SER A 812 20.54 8.80 -47.53
C SER A 812 21.15 8.92 -48.93
N GLY A 813 20.34 8.72 -49.98
CA GLY A 813 20.76 8.82 -51.38
C GLY A 813 20.37 10.16 -51.99
N THR A 814 21.27 10.73 -52.81
CA THR A 814 20.91 11.82 -53.73
C THR A 814 19.86 11.33 -54.72
N SER A 815 18.73 12.06 -54.81
CA SER A 815 17.56 11.67 -55.60
C SER A 815 17.89 11.35 -57.06
N THR A 816 17.80 10.07 -57.44
CA THR A 816 17.66 9.69 -58.85
C THR A 816 16.24 10.04 -59.33
N ASN A 817 16.14 10.57 -60.54
CA ASN A 817 14.84 10.79 -61.18
C ASN A 817 14.09 9.44 -61.29
N PRO A 818 12.76 9.41 -61.10
CA PRO A 818 11.97 8.19 -61.30
C PRO A 818 12.01 7.80 -62.79
N SER A 819 12.91 6.88 -63.15
CA SER A 819 12.98 6.31 -64.49
C SER A 819 11.78 5.41 -64.75
N SER A 820 11.33 5.33 -66.00
CA SER A 820 10.20 4.51 -66.45
C SER A 820 10.46 2.99 -66.45
N THR A 821 11.48 2.53 -65.73
CA THR A 821 11.78 1.11 -65.55
C THR A 821 10.87 0.53 -64.47
N ASN A 822 9.95 -0.35 -64.88
CA ASN A 822 9.02 -1.02 -63.99
C ASN A 822 9.76 -1.73 -62.83
N PRO A 823 9.25 -1.63 -61.58
CA PRO A 823 9.87 -2.30 -60.45
C PRO A 823 9.71 -3.82 -60.58
N THR A 824 10.84 -4.51 -60.74
CA THR A 824 10.93 -5.96 -60.84
C THR A 824 10.39 -6.63 -59.56
N ARG A 825 9.31 -7.40 -59.68
CA ARG A 825 8.68 -8.13 -58.56
C ARG A 825 8.89 -9.64 -58.73
N THR A 826 9.10 -10.33 -57.62
CA THR A 826 9.15 -11.81 -57.59
C THR A 826 7.74 -12.37 -57.49
N TYR A 827 7.42 -13.31 -58.38
CA TYR A 827 6.14 -14.02 -58.44
C TYR A 827 6.39 -15.53 -58.36
N THR A 828 5.56 -16.25 -57.61
CA THR A 828 5.43 -17.70 -57.70
C THR A 828 4.01 -18.05 -58.13
N LYS A 829 3.87 -18.76 -59.24
CA LYS A 829 2.54 -19.16 -59.78
C LYS A 829 2.58 -20.61 -60.27
N SER A 830 1.42 -21.26 -60.20
CA SER A 830 1.23 -22.66 -60.59
C SER A 830 0.14 -22.79 -61.66
N TRP A 831 0.36 -23.67 -62.65
CA TRP A 831 -0.56 -23.95 -63.75
C TRP A 831 -0.83 -25.45 -63.86
N LYS A 832 -2.11 -25.81 -63.87
CA LYS A 832 -2.57 -27.19 -64.05
C LYS A 832 -2.49 -27.59 -65.53
N VAL A 833 -2.32 -28.87 -65.80
CA VAL A 833 -2.41 -29.44 -67.14
C VAL A 833 -3.76 -29.13 -67.80
N ALA A 834 -3.73 -28.72 -69.06
CA ALA A 834 -4.92 -28.40 -69.85
C ALA A 834 -5.47 -29.61 -70.63
N ALA A 835 -4.57 -30.50 -71.09
CA ALA A 835 -4.97 -31.73 -71.77
C ALA A 835 -3.95 -32.85 -71.56
N THR A 836 -4.40 -34.11 -71.69
CA THR A 836 -3.53 -35.29 -71.66
C THR A 836 -3.78 -36.22 -72.83
N ARG A 837 -2.74 -36.91 -73.28
CA ARG A 837 -2.85 -38.00 -74.26
C ARG A 837 -2.07 -39.22 -73.77
N THR A 838 -2.57 -40.42 -74.05
CA THR A 838 -1.83 -41.67 -73.85
C THR A 838 -2.01 -42.60 -75.03
N TRP A 839 -1.01 -43.45 -75.26
CA TRP A 839 -0.94 -44.37 -76.38
C TRP A 839 -0.63 -45.81 -75.93
N ARG A 840 -0.97 -46.76 -76.79
CA ARG A 840 -0.49 -48.15 -76.76
C ARG A 840 0.19 -48.46 -78.10
N ASN A 841 1.47 -48.80 -78.07
CA ASN A 841 2.38 -48.92 -79.21
C ASN A 841 2.42 -47.62 -80.04
N GLY A 842 1.49 -47.44 -80.99
CA GLY A 842 1.30 -46.21 -81.75
C GLY A 842 -0.12 -45.63 -81.70
N SER A 843 -1.11 -46.37 -81.18
CA SER A 843 -2.52 -45.99 -81.21
C SER A 843 -2.92 -45.21 -79.97
N VAL A 844 -3.69 -44.14 -80.13
CA VAL A 844 -4.33 -43.42 -79.02
C VAL A 844 -5.28 -44.35 -78.27
N VAL A 845 -5.26 -44.28 -76.94
CA VAL A 845 -6.14 -45.06 -76.07
C VAL A 845 -6.70 -44.18 -74.95
N SER A 846 -7.92 -44.48 -74.50
CA SER A 846 -8.46 -43.89 -73.26
C SER A 846 -7.92 -44.67 -72.05
N GLY A 847 -7.55 -43.97 -70.97
CA GLY A 847 -7.02 -44.59 -69.75
C GLY A 847 -6.15 -43.65 -68.89
N LYS A 848 -5.64 -44.17 -67.77
CA LYS A 848 -4.66 -43.46 -66.91
C LYS A 848 -3.42 -43.05 -67.73
N LEU A 849 -2.69 -42.02 -67.28
CA LEU A 849 -1.45 -41.62 -67.94
C LEU A 849 -0.34 -42.63 -67.58
N MET A 850 0.14 -43.40 -68.56
CA MET A 850 1.05 -44.53 -68.33
C MET A 850 2.34 -44.43 -69.16
N GLN A 851 3.42 -44.96 -68.61
CA GLN A 851 4.66 -45.26 -69.33
C GLN A 851 5.11 -46.70 -69.09
N GLY A 852 5.84 -47.30 -70.03
CA GLY A 852 6.46 -48.63 -69.89
C GLY A 852 5.77 -49.72 -70.71
N TYR A 853 6.29 -50.96 -70.68
CA TYR A 853 5.77 -52.07 -71.49
C TYR A 853 4.76 -52.92 -70.70
N TYR A 854 3.46 -52.82 -71.01
CA TYR A 854 2.39 -53.60 -70.36
C TYR A 854 1.69 -54.44 -71.41
N SER A 855 1.47 -55.73 -71.18
CA SER A 855 0.73 -56.56 -72.16
C SER A 855 -0.60 -55.90 -72.58
N PRO A 856 -0.88 -55.69 -73.89
CA PRO A 856 -0.18 -56.20 -75.08
C PRO A 856 0.73 -55.16 -75.81
N GLY A 857 1.21 -54.10 -75.16
CA GLY A 857 2.10 -53.12 -75.81
C GLY A 857 2.70 -52.01 -74.94
N GLN A 858 3.67 -51.30 -75.50
CA GLN A 858 4.32 -50.18 -74.84
C GLN A 858 3.36 -49.00 -74.63
N ARG A 859 3.48 -48.31 -73.50
CA ARG A 859 2.71 -47.14 -73.14
C ARG A 859 3.58 -45.89 -73.13
N TYR A 860 2.98 -44.82 -73.63
CA TYR A 860 3.50 -43.46 -73.63
C TYR A 860 2.39 -42.52 -73.16
N GLY A 861 2.76 -41.33 -72.69
CA GLY A 861 1.82 -40.29 -72.33
C GLY A 861 2.37 -38.89 -72.58
N LEU A 862 1.49 -37.91 -72.49
CA LEU A 862 1.79 -36.49 -72.63
C LEU A 862 0.90 -35.71 -71.67
N TRP A 863 1.50 -34.86 -70.86
CA TRP A 863 0.84 -33.71 -70.24
C TRP A 863 1.02 -32.49 -71.14
N LEU A 864 -0.05 -31.74 -71.41
CA LEU A 864 -0.03 -30.55 -72.26
C LEU A 864 -0.64 -29.37 -71.50
N TRP A 865 0.07 -28.25 -71.45
CA TRP A 865 -0.42 -26.97 -70.95
C TRP A 865 -0.92 -26.10 -72.12
N ASP A 866 -1.86 -25.22 -71.81
CA ASP A 866 -2.34 -24.22 -72.76
C ASP A 866 -1.37 -23.01 -72.85
N GLY A 867 -1.80 -21.93 -73.50
CA GLY A 867 -1.03 -20.70 -73.58
C GLY A 867 -0.89 -19.91 -72.27
N SER A 868 -1.51 -20.33 -71.15
CA SER A 868 -1.62 -19.51 -69.94
C SER A 868 -0.30 -19.28 -69.20
N ILE A 869 0.66 -20.20 -69.32
CA ILE A 869 2.03 -20.01 -68.82
C ILE A 869 2.70 -18.87 -69.62
N ALA A 870 2.70 -18.97 -70.95
CA ALA A 870 3.32 -17.99 -71.83
C ALA A 870 2.67 -16.59 -71.73
N ALA A 871 1.34 -16.54 -71.61
CA ALA A 871 0.60 -15.30 -71.43
C ALA A 871 0.91 -14.62 -70.07
N THR A 872 1.21 -15.40 -69.02
CA THR A 872 1.56 -14.82 -67.71
C THR A 872 3.05 -14.43 -67.64
N VAL A 873 3.95 -15.38 -67.94
CA VAL A 873 5.41 -15.26 -67.72
C VAL A 873 6.04 -14.48 -68.88
N GLY A 874 6.02 -15.05 -70.09
CA GLY A 874 6.54 -14.43 -71.31
C GLY A 874 8.06 -14.31 -71.35
N SER A 875 8.58 -13.69 -72.40
CA SER A 875 10.02 -13.54 -72.67
C SER A 875 10.78 -12.63 -71.69
N ASN A 876 10.07 -11.75 -70.99
CA ASN A 876 10.69 -10.64 -70.24
C ASN A 876 10.88 -10.97 -68.74
N ALA A 877 10.65 -12.22 -68.34
CA ALA A 877 10.79 -12.66 -66.95
C ALA A 877 12.12 -13.38 -66.72
N ASN A 878 12.82 -13.07 -65.61
CA ASN A 878 13.96 -13.86 -65.16
C ASN A 878 13.46 -15.02 -64.29
N ILE A 879 13.64 -16.26 -64.75
CA ILE A 879 13.08 -17.45 -64.12
C ILE A 879 14.09 -18.02 -63.12
N GLN A 880 13.69 -18.10 -61.85
CA GLN A 880 14.51 -18.57 -60.74
C GLN A 880 14.31 -20.07 -60.48
N SER A 881 13.10 -20.60 -60.72
CA SER A 881 12.85 -22.05 -60.66
C SER A 881 11.65 -22.45 -61.52
N CYS A 882 11.65 -23.70 -61.98
CA CYS A 882 10.51 -24.35 -62.62
C CYS A 882 10.37 -25.79 -62.09
N ILE A 883 9.26 -26.07 -61.41
CA ILE A 883 9.01 -27.32 -60.68
C ILE A 883 7.74 -27.99 -61.20
N LEU A 884 7.88 -29.21 -61.72
CA LEU A 884 6.78 -30.09 -62.07
C LEU A 884 6.36 -30.89 -60.83
N THR A 885 5.09 -30.78 -60.44
CA THR A 885 4.47 -31.56 -59.36
C THR A 885 3.59 -32.65 -59.96
N VAL A 886 3.90 -33.91 -59.64
CA VAL A 886 3.27 -35.12 -60.19
C VAL A 886 3.01 -36.11 -59.07
N LYS A 887 1.92 -36.88 -59.15
CA LYS A 887 1.62 -38.02 -58.27
C LYS A 887 1.67 -39.33 -59.04
N ASN A 888 2.42 -40.30 -58.51
CA ASN A 888 2.39 -41.69 -58.97
C ASN A 888 1.21 -42.38 -58.27
N VAL A 889 0.20 -42.80 -59.04
CA VAL A 889 -1.05 -43.33 -58.46
C VAL A 889 -1.04 -44.83 -58.26
N ASP A 890 -0.26 -45.60 -59.03
CA ASP A 890 -0.44 -47.06 -59.14
C ASP A 890 0.72 -47.76 -59.89
N PHE A 891 0.94 -49.05 -59.61
CA PHE A 891 1.87 -49.93 -60.32
C PHE A 891 1.38 -51.40 -60.21
N PRO A 892 1.30 -52.17 -61.32
CA PRO A 892 0.74 -53.52 -61.28
C PRO A 892 1.67 -54.60 -60.72
N THR A 893 1.06 -55.51 -59.95
CA THR A 893 1.44 -56.93 -59.72
C THR A 893 2.78 -57.30 -59.07
N THR A 894 3.55 -56.38 -58.47
CA THR A 894 4.62 -56.79 -57.53
C THR A 894 4.81 -55.80 -56.38
N PRO A 895 4.55 -56.18 -55.12
CA PRO A 895 4.86 -55.36 -53.95
C PRO A 895 6.34 -54.96 -53.92
N GLY A 896 6.63 -53.70 -53.60
CA GLY A 896 8.00 -53.19 -53.39
C GLY A 896 8.71 -52.55 -54.60
N ARG A 897 8.10 -52.48 -55.79
CA ARG A 897 8.68 -51.74 -56.94
C ARG A 897 8.20 -50.27 -56.98
N ASN A 898 9.13 -49.34 -57.19
CA ASN A 898 8.84 -47.93 -57.46
C ASN A 898 8.53 -47.72 -58.95
N GLY A 899 7.60 -46.81 -59.27
CA GLY A 899 7.43 -46.31 -60.64
C GLY A 899 8.51 -45.29 -60.98
N ILE A 900 9.05 -45.29 -62.21
CA ILE A 900 10.22 -44.46 -62.56
C ILE A 900 9.83 -43.43 -63.62
N LEU A 901 9.31 -42.27 -63.24
CA LEU A 901 8.89 -41.21 -64.16
C LEU A 901 10.06 -40.79 -65.07
N ARG A 902 9.91 -40.95 -66.39
CA ARG A 902 10.83 -40.47 -67.40
C ARG A 902 10.18 -39.40 -68.25
N ILE A 903 10.72 -38.19 -68.20
CA ILE A 903 10.18 -37.04 -68.93
C ILE A 903 11.10 -36.55 -70.05
N GLY A 904 10.45 -36.14 -71.14
CA GLY A 904 10.97 -35.29 -72.20
C GLY A 904 10.09 -34.05 -72.34
N HIS A 905 10.25 -33.30 -73.42
CA HIS A 905 9.45 -32.10 -73.72
C HIS A 905 8.70 -32.23 -75.05
N TYR A 906 7.66 -31.41 -75.23
CA TYR A 906 6.86 -31.35 -76.44
C TYR A 906 6.51 -29.89 -76.80
N ASP A 907 6.71 -29.54 -78.07
CA ASP A 907 6.87 -28.15 -78.49
C ASP A 907 5.69 -27.62 -79.33
N SER A 908 4.61 -28.40 -79.43
CA SER A 908 3.40 -28.05 -80.20
C SER A 908 2.17 -27.92 -79.30
N THR A 909 1.20 -27.11 -79.74
CA THR A 909 -0.12 -26.92 -79.12
C THR A 909 -1.11 -28.04 -79.46
N ALA A 910 -0.88 -28.80 -80.52
CA ALA A 910 -1.80 -29.85 -80.96
C ALA A 910 -1.59 -31.12 -80.14
N LEU A 911 -2.67 -31.83 -79.79
CA LEU A 911 -2.54 -33.18 -79.22
C LEU A 911 -2.08 -34.15 -80.32
N PRO A 912 -0.89 -34.75 -80.22
CA PRO A 912 -0.31 -35.52 -81.33
C PRO A 912 -1.07 -36.83 -81.59
N GLY A 913 -1.05 -37.28 -82.83
CA GLY A 913 -1.68 -38.55 -83.25
C GLY A 913 -0.91 -39.79 -82.79
N SER A 914 0.42 -39.71 -82.78
CA SER A 914 1.34 -40.79 -82.38
C SER A 914 2.17 -40.38 -81.15
N PRO A 915 2.78 -41.34 -80.42
CA PRO A 915 3.71 -41.03 -79.34
C PRO A 915 4.81 -40.07 -79.81
N GLN A 916 5.18 -39.13 -78.96
CA GLN A 916 6.25 -38.17 -79.21
C GLN A 916 7.36 -38.43 -78.20
N THR A 917 8.61 -38.31 -78.66
CA THR A 917 9.81 -38.47 -77.82
C THR A 917 10.78 -37.33 -78.11
N SER A 918 11.39 -36.76 -77.08
CA SER A 918 12.46 -35.74 -77.22
C SER A 918 13.83 -36.35 -77.52
N GLY A 919 13.88 -37.59 -78.01
CA GLY A 919 15.11 -38.32 -78.37
C GLY A 919 15.90 -38.90 -77.19
N GLY A 920 15.39 -38.81 -75.96
CA GLY A 920 16.07 -39.31 -74.76
C GLY A 920 15.48 -38.74 -73.46
N SER A 921 15.58 -39.50 -72.37
CA SER A 921 15.04 -39.10 -71.06
C SER A 921 15.91 -38.01 -70.44
N ALA A 922 15.40 -36.78 -70.37
CA ALA A 922 16.11 -35.64 -69.78
C ALA A 922 16.06 -35.64 -68.23
N VAL A 923 14.98 -36.17 -67.64
CA VAL A 923 14.90 -36.43 -66.19
C VAL A 923 14.28 -37.81 -65.95
N SER A 924 14.86 -38.57 -65.00
CA SER A 924 14.37 -39.88 -64.54
C SER A 924 14.22 -39.86 -63.00
N VAL A 925 13.01 -40.03 -62.47
CA VAL A 925 12.71 -39.96 -61.02
C VAL A 925 12.00 -41.22 -60.54
N SER A 926 12.54 -41.88 -59.51
CA SER A 926 11.90 -43.03 -58.85
C SER A 926 10.89 -42.57 -57.80
N MET A 927 9.65 -43.06 -57.88
CA MET A 927 8.53 -42.66 -57.03
C MET A 927 7.74 -43.87 -56.53
N LYS A 928 7.48 -43.96 -55.22
CA LYS A 928 6.55 -44.94 -54.65
C LYS A 928 5.11 -44.66 -55.09
N ALA A 929 4.28 -45.70 -55.20
CA ALA A 929 2.85 -45.54 -55.45
C ALA A 929 2.17 -44.72 -54.33
N GLY A 930 1.14 -43.95 -54.67
CA GLY A 930 0.43 -43.03 -53.78
C GLY A 930 1.18 -41.73 -53.45
N ARG A 931 2.47 -41.59 -53.80
CA ARG A 931 3.28 -40.40 -53.46
C ARG A 931 3.29 -39.34 -54.56
N THR A 932 3.23 -38.09 -54.12
CA THR A 932 3.52 -36.90 -54.92
C THR A 932 5.01 -36.56 -54.85
N ALA A 933 5.62 -36.18 -55.97
CA ALA A 933 6.97 -35.63 -56.04
C ALA A 933 6.95 -34.23 -56.68
N LYS A 934 7.89 -33.39 -56.23
CA LYS A 934 8.24 -32.11 -56.85
C LYS A 934 9.56 -32.33 -57.59
N ILE A 935 9.57 -32.04 -58.89
CA ILE A 935 10.67 -32.36 -59.81
C ILE A 935 11.12 -31.05 -60.45
N GLY A 936 12.37 -30.64 -60.20
CA GLY A 936 12.95 -29.51 -60.92
C GLY A 936 13.10 -29.88 -62.39
N LEU A 937 12.51 -29.07 -63.29
CA LEU A 937 12.71 -29.24 -64.72
C LEU A 937 14.11 -28.71 -65.12
N PRO A 938 14.75 -29.24 -66.18
CA PRO A 938 16.06 -28.77 -66.63
C PRO A 938 16.07 -27.27 -66.94
N GLY A 939 17.12 -26.55 -66.51
CA GLY A 939 17.23 -25.10 -66.68
C GLY A 939 17.05 -24.62 -68.13
N GLY A 940 17.59 -25.39 -69.10
CA GLY A 940 17.43 -25.10 -70.53
C GLY A 940 15.99 -25.15 -71.04
N TRP A 941 15.05 -25.76 -70.32
CA TRP A 941 13.63 -25.78 -70.70
C TRP A 941 12.84 -24.57 -70.18
N TRP A 942 13.36 -23.85 -69.16
CA TRP A 942 12.58 -22.85 -68.44
C TRP A 942 12.10 -21.72 -69.35
N VAL A 943 13.00 -21.16 -70.17
CA VAL A 943 12.67 -20.11 -71.14
C VAL A 943 11.71 -20.63 -72.20
N GLY A 944 11.90 -21.87 -72.68
CA GLY A 944 10.98 -22.51 -73.62
C GLY A 944 9.56 -22.64 -73.06
N ILE A 945 9.42 -23.05 -71.80
CA ILE A 945 8.13 -23.17 -71.11
C ILE A 945 7.50 -21.78 -70.87
N ALA A 946 8.28 -20.82 -70.40
CA ALA A 946 7.84 -19.45 -70.12
C ALA A 946 7.43 -18.65 -71.37
N THR A 947 7.98 -18.98 -72.53
CA THR A 947 7.62 -18.36 -73.83
C THR A 947 6.60 -19.17 -74.62
N GLY A 948 6.31 -20.40 -74.21
CA GLY A 948 5.44 -21.32 -74.97
C GLY A 948 6.09 -21.87 -76.24
N ALA A 949 7.42 -21.96 -76.31
CA ALA A 949 8.10 -22.82 -77.27
C ALA A 949 8.02 -24.29 -76.85
N ILE A 950 8.11 -24.57 -75.55
CA ILE A 950 7.80 -25.86 -74.93
C ILE A 950 6.41 -25.76 -74.31
N ARG A 951 5.51 -26.70 -74.60
CA ARG A 951 4.10 -26.66 -74.18
C ARG A 951 3.62 -27.92 -73.47
N GLY A 952 4.30 -29.04 -73.68
CA GLY A 952 4.00 -30.30 -73.02
C GLY A 952 5.23 -30.99 -72.45
N ILE A 953 4.96 -31.97 -71.61
CA ILE A 953 5.94 -32.86 -71.00
C ILE A 953 5.54 -34.29 -71.40
N THR A 954 6.36 -34.93 -72.23
CA THR A 954 6.19 -36.33 -72.63
C THR A 954 6.51 -37.24 -71.45
N ILE A 955 5.87 -38.41 -71.37
CA ILE A 955 6.26 -39.48 -70.46
C ILE A 955 6.52 -40.79 -71.20
N GLY A 956 7.56 -41.50 -70.77
CA GLY A 956 7.96 -42.78 -71.35
C GLY A 956 9.11 -42.73 -72.35
N GLU A 957 9.92 -41.65 -72.34
CA GLU A 957 11.17 -41.56 -73.09
C GLU A 957 12.05 -42.82 -72.91
N VAL A 958 12.30 -43.52 -74.01
CA VAL A 958 13.29 -44.62 -74.08
C VAL A 958 14.51 -44.10 -74.82
N GLY A 959 15.67 -44.09 -74.16
CA GLY A 959 16.92 -43.76 -74.84
C GLY A 959 17.21 -44.73 -75.99
N SER A 960 17.70 -44.19 -77.11
CA SER A 960 18.12 -44.98 -78.28
C SER A 960 19.07 -46.10 -77.88
N GLY A 961 18.67 -47.36 -78.14
CA GLY A 961 19.45 -48.56 -77.80
C GLY A 961 18.94 -49.39 -76.63
N ALA A 962 17.98 -48.92 -75.83
CA ALA A 962 17.46 -49.65 -74.66
C ALA A 962 16.20 -50.50 -74.98
N ALA A 963 16.39 -51.60 -75.71
CA ALA A 963 15.32 -52.60 -75.89
C ALA A 963 14.86 -53.18 -74.52
N ASN A 964 13.53 -53.24 -74.31
CA ASN A 964 12.87 -54.02 -73.26
C ASN A 964 13.43 -53.92 -71.82
N LYS A 965 13.64 -52.70 -71.28
CA LYS A 965 13.71 -52.52 -69.82
C LYS A 965 12.33 -52.19 -69.24
N PRO A 966 11.83 -52.98 -68.26
CA PRO A 966 10.46 -52.85 -67.74
C PRO A 966 10.37 -51.73 -66.69
N THR A 967 10.45 -50.48 -67.13
CA THR A 967 10.21 -49.29 -66.30
C THR A 967 8.77 -48.83 -66.44
N TYR A 968 7.94 -49.05 -65.42
CA TYR A 968 6.52 -48.73 -65.44
C TYR A 968 6.19 -47.54 -64.51
N GLY A 969 4.96 -47.06 -64.60
CA GLY A 969 4.39 -46.04 -63.71
C GLY A 969 3.04 -45.54 -64.25
N HIS A 970 2.05 -45.43 -63.36
CA HIS A 970 0.77 -44.79 -63.64
C HIS A 970 0.76 -43.44 -62.94
N PHE A 971 0.56 -42.34 -63.67
CA PHE A 971 0.56 -40.99 -63.11
C PHE A 971 -0.82 -40.34 -63.21
N GLU A 972 -1.05 -39.42 -62.28
CA GLU A 972 -2.27 -38.62 -62.26
C GLU A 972 -2.28 -37.64 -63.46
N PRO A 973 -3.38 -37.53 -64.22
CA PRO A 973 -3.49 -36.56 -65.32
C PRO A 973 -3.32 -35.09 -64.88
N SER A 974 -3.65 -34.80 -63.61
CA SER A 974 -3.70 -33.47 -62.99
C SER A 974 -2.34 -32.94 -62.49
N ALA A 975 -1.26 -33.14 -63.26
CA ALA A 975 0.03 -32.57 -62.93
C ALA A 975 0.00 -31.03 -62.94
N THR A 976 0.98 -30.39 -62.29
CA THR A 976 1.06 -28.93 -62.15
C THR A 976 2.50 -28.45 -62.32
N ILE A 977 2.74 -27.48 -63.20
CA ILE A 977 4.02 -26.74 -63.25
C ILE A 977 3.91 -25.52 -62.33
N THR A 978 4.93 -25.28 -61.52
CA THR A 978 5.07 -24.08 -60.68
C THR A 978 6.35 -23.37 -61.07
N MET A 979 6.28 -22.06 -61.33
CA MET A 979 7.47 -21.25 -61.65
C MET A 979 7.59 -20.10 -60.66
N THR A 980 8.80 -19.88 -60.18
CA THR A 980 9.19 -18.64 -59.51
C THR A 980 10.03 -17.80 -60.48
N TYR A 981 9.64 -16.56 -60.69
CA TYR A 981 10.27 -15.66 -61.65
C TYR A 981 10.15 -14.21 -61.19
N THR A 982 11.03 -13.35 -61.68
CA THR A 982 10.95 -11.90 -61.49
C THR A 982 10.57 -11.20 -62.79
N LYS A 983 9.67 -10.22 -62.72
CA LYS A 983 9.09 -9.50 -63.87
C LYS A 983 8.65 -8.09 -63.47
#